data_AF-A0A6S6W6F3-F1
#
_entry.id   AF-A0A6S6W6F3-F1
#
_cell.length_a   1.000
_cell.length_b   1.000
_cell.length_c   1.000
_cell.angle_alpha   90.00
_cell.angle_beta   90.00
_cell.angle_gamma   90.00
#
_symmetry.space_group_name_H-M   'P 1'
#
loop_
_entity.id
_entity.type
_entity.pdbx_description
1 polymer ?
#
loop_
_entity_poly.entity_id
_entity_poly.type
_entity_poly.pdbx_seq_one_letter_code
_entity_poly.pdbx_strand_id
1 'polypeptide(L)'
;MPVDRLLSTLLRSLQTYTDQQDTPRLLGTASSLLTTLGNPHNLSLLTSHLLTAPALWDRPDGVRTPLRMLSVFHAAVTTIVNHHNDVRHNKASKLVPGQTPIGGGLSLDEWIRAIVAGADDRSRRWKHLVVLAGLLIAIGSLEEQGMDLYWASAMRKRVEAALVRATNLALVEVRERSEADGLGGQTITLALNHAFGCIGEVEKTQIDYDLLLPVLIGTAYYSNEGFQSAYFLGSLDLDVRTSQNGKLGWSAQSSSYRQVEVIMNRPLVASMGPLSRLIAHSVENVKNPWIIQTMMDDLASFSRALTTQWRQTKFSAVEPAEEAAILEDEALHKTTPQLWNVLKAALFATTIILRGVFNRTLQDRALAGDAIAPMLASQALQILRHLYFITSRLGPASFSQHTFVYLTAIDILSAYPTHSDKFIKAIAPQQLGQIPRHPFDRILDLYFLNTAEHFTLVLSPATNEDLLVASAVPYLAAGENRHMLPVFEAAHSVMLAVLSAPQSAEITAKHLPFYIDALFSVFPHNLSPRQFRLAFKTLMRVTAPPSTLSATHPDLPATLLELVFHRALNAPTEALPPDAVALALQGSDAPPPALSEQAVLALTLIDALPYLPIALLEEWLPLCAELLNEISDDSMRENVKARYWEVLVSGEMDAERSGVAVCWWTTKGGRERVLYGREEELNFMSGALPVEERHIRENMDVDTIDRSYAFHHPPRSRLPPPRRPPDSNRRRNHDHDRGRVTKPASNSKSTRLSNDHHSPTVNWFRVDNTSDNPTTQLDTNLPKNFRQPLTCFFWYQYKRCSKSFSECPYAHYDTGFIAKAPFGLAQSSVPPESLSPTPAELDRMKLEVEDKTKALAQRERDVEEREVMVVEKERQFAIKMRSVEKALGVREKIVKRREEALRRGDGGGRE
;
A
#
# COMPACT_ATOMS: atom_id res chain seq x y z
N MET A 1 -34.43 15.60 50.03
CA MET A 1 -35.42 16.66 49.71
C MET A 1 -36.47 16.08 48.79
N PRO A 2 -37.73 16.55 48.81
CA PRO A 2 -38.74 16.09 47.85
C PRO A 2 -38.34 16.45 46.41
N VAL A 3 -38.59 15.54 45.46
CA VAL A 3 -38.12 15.61 44.07
C VAL A 3 -38.55 16.91 43.38
N ASP A 4 -39.78 17.38 43.63
CA ASP A 4 -40.31 18.61 43.04
C ASP A 4 -39.55 19.87 43.45
N ARG A 5 -39.02 19.92 44.69
CA ARG A 5 -38.17 21.05 45.13
C ARG A 5 -36.81 21.03 44.44
N LEU A 6 -36.27 19.85 44.13
CA LEU A 6 -35.03 19.73 43.35
C LEU A 6 -35.26 20.15 41.90
N LEU A 7 -36.39 19.73 41.29
CA LEU A 7 -36.79 20.17 39.95
C LEU A 7 -36.97 21.70 39.89
N SER A 8 -37.73 22.31 40.80
CA SER A 8 -37.92 23.77 40.81
C SER A 8 -36.62 24.55 41.00
N THR A 9 -35.69 24.01 41.79
CA THR A 9 -34.36 24.60 41.99
C THR A 9 -33.51 24.51 40.73
N LEU A 10 -33.48 23.34 40.07
CA LEU A 10 -32.76 23.14 38.81
C LEU A 10 -33.32 24.05 37.71
N LEU A 11 -34.64 24.10 37.54
CA LEU A 11 -35.30 24.94 36.53
C LEU A 11 -34.97 26.42 36.74
N ARG A 12 -34.94 26.91 37.98
CA ARG A 12 -34.48 28.29 38.28
C ARG A 12 -33.00 28.49 37.92
N SER A 13 -32.11 27.54 38.23
CA SER A 13 -30.69 27.66 37.87
C SER A 13 -30.42 27.56 36.37
N LEU A 14 -31.31 26.95 35.58
CA LEU A 14 -31.20 26.86 34.12
C LEU A 14 -31.64 28.15 33.38
N GLN A 15 -32.34 29.06 34.06
CA GLN A 15 -32.90 30.28 33.44
C GLN A 15 -31.86 31.39 33.21
N THR A 16 -30.76 31.41 33.97
CA THR A 16 -29.77 32.51 33.93
C THR A 16 -28.35 31.95 33.94
N TYR A 17 -27.54 32.35 32.96
CA TYR A 17 -26.10 32.09 32.98
C TYR A 17 -25.40 32.87 34.12
N THR A 18 -24.40 32.26 34.74
CA THR A 18 -23.49 32.93 35.69
C THR A 18 -22.05 32.47 35.48
N ASP A 19 -21.06 33.35 35.61
CA ASP A 19 -19.64 32.98 35.38
C ASP A 19 -19.09 31.97 36.41
N GLN A 20 -19.79 31.76 37.54
CA GLN A 20 -19.45 30.76 38.59
C GLN A 20 -20.26 29.45 38.46
N GLN A 21 -20.95 29.22 37.33
CA GLN A 21 -21.88 28.12 37.17
C GLN A 21 -21.19 26.75 37.03
N ASP A 22 -21.44 25.86 38.00
CA ASP A 22 -21.05 24.45 37.94
C ASP A 22 -21.97 23.65 37.00
N THR A 23 -21.74 23.81 35.69
CA THR A 23 -22.48 23.11 34.63
C THR A 23 -22.43 21.58 34.77
N PRO A 24 -21.29 20.92 35.09
CA PRO A 24 -21.27 19.48 35.39
C PRO A 24 -22.28 19.07 36.48
N ARG A 25 -22.38 19.81 37.59
CA ARG A 25 -23.35 19.53 38.65
C ARG A 25 -24.80 19.75 38.22
N LEU A 26 -25.07 20.78 37.41
CA LEU A 26 -26.41 20.98 36.83
C LEU A 26 -26.84 19.79 35.97
N LEU A 27 -25.95 19.33 35.08
CA LEU A 27 -26.21 18.19 34.20
C LEU A 27 -26.32 16.86 34.97
N GLY A 28 -25.51 16.66 36.02
CA GLY A 28 -25.64 15.52 36.92
C GLY A 28 -26.96 15.51 37.70
N THR A 29 -27.42 16.69 38.14
CA THR A 29 -28.74 16.85 38.77
C THR A 29 -29.88 16.57 37.77
N ALA A 30 -29.76 17.05 36.53
CA ALA A 30 -30.70 16.77 35.46
C ALA A 30 -30.81 15.27 35.16
N SER A 31 -29.68 14.57 35.01
CA SER A 31 -29.65 13.12 34.78
C SER A 31 -30.33 12.32 35.90
N SER A 32 -30.10 12.70 37.17
CA SER A 32 -30.77 12.10 38.33
C SER A 32 -32.28 12.39 38.41
N LEU A 33 -32.72 13.57 37.96
CA LEU A 33 -34.15 13.88 37.89
C LEU A 33 -34.85 13.14 36.75
N LEU A 34 -34.22 13.01 35.58
CA LEU A 34 -34.75 12.22 34.45
C LEU A 34 -34.99 10.75 34.84
N THR A 35 -34.23 10.19 35.78
CA THR A 35 -34.41 8.81 36.25
C THR A 35 -35.31 8.64 37.48
N THR A 36 -35.85 9.73 38.05
CA THR A 36 -36.69 9.69 39.28
C THR A 36 -38.05 10.37 39.15
N LEU A 37 -38.26 11.23 38.15
CA LEU A 37 -39.55 11.88 37.89
C LEU A 37 -40.57 10.88 37.31
N GLY A 38 -41.71 10.71 38.00
CA GLY A 38 -42.81 9.83 37.57
C GLY A 38 -43.96 10.52 36.83
N ASN A 39 -43.92 11.85 36.67
CA ASN A 39 -44.93 12.58 35.88
C ASN A 39 -44.38 12.85 34.46
N PRO A 40 -45.00 12.32 33.38
CA PRO A 40 -44.59 12.56 32.01
C PRO A 40 -44.47 14.05 31.64
N HIS A 41 -45.34 14.91 32.19
CA HIS A 41 -45.28 16.35 31.93
C HIS A 41 -44.01 16.98 32.52
N ASN A 42 -43.56 16.52 33.69
CA ASN A 42 -42.33 17.03 34.32
C ASN A 42 -41.07 16.60 33.55
N LEU A 43 -41.08 15.42 32.92
CA LEU A 43 -40.00 14.94 32.04
C LEU A 43 -39.92 15.74 30.73
N SER A 44 -41.07 16.00 30.11
CA SER A 44 -41.19 16.86 28.92
C SER A 44 -40.73 18.29 29.22
N LEU A 45 -41.21 18.86 30.33
CA LEU A 45 -40.83 20.20 30.81
C LEU A 45 -39.33 20.31 31.08
N LEU A 46 -38.74 19.36 31.82
CA LEU A 46 -37.31 19.32 32.08
C LEU A 46 -36.51 19.22 30.78
N THR A 47 -36.93 18.38 29.84
CA THR A 47 -36.26 18.23 28.54
C THR A 47 -36.31 19.52 27.72
N SER A 48 -37.48 20.15 27.57
CA SER A 48 -37.61 21.43 26.85
C SER A 48 -36.75 22.53 27.50
N HIS A 49 -36.73 22.60 28.84
CA HIS A 49 -35.85 23.54 29.56
C HIS A 49 -34.36 23.24 29.35
N LEU A 50 -33.92 21.98 29.30
CA LEU A 50 -32.52 21.65 28.99
C LEU A 50 -32.10 22.07 27.58
N LEU A 51 -33.01 21.99 26.60
CA LEU A 51 -32.75 22.42 25.21
C LEU A 51 -32.87 23.94 25.01
N THR A 52 -33.59 24.65 25.88
CA THR A 52 -33.77 26.11 25.79
C THR A 52 -32.95 26.93 26.80
N ALA A 53 -32.34 26.28 27.81
CA ALA A 53 -31.63 26.93 28.92
C ALA A 53 -30.54 27.94 28.47
N PRO A 54 -30.71 29.25 28.74
CA PRO A 54 -29.66 30.25 28.50
C PRO A 54 -28.36 29.89 29.21
N ALA A 55 -28.48 29.37 30.44
CA ALA A 55 -27.39 28.86 31.26
C ALA A 55 -26.49 27.81 30.57
N LEU A 56 -26.97 27.11 29.53
CA LEU A 56 -26.22 26.08 28.81
C LEU A 56 -25.85 26.50 27.38
N TRP A 57 -26.64 27.36 26.75
CA TRP A 57 -26.57 27.64 25.31
C TRP A 57 -26.15 29.07 24.95
N ASP A 58 -26.08 30.02 25.89
CA ASP A 58 -25.62 31.40 25.61
C ASP A 58 -24.10 31.48 25.41
N ARG A 59 -23.33 30.66 26.15
CA ARG A 59 -21.87 30.54 26.05
C ARG A 59 -21.45 29.06 25.97
N PRO A 60 -21.68 28.38 24.84
CA PRO A 60 -21.35 26.97 24.68
C PRO A 60 -19.83 26.74 24.58
N ASP A 61 -19.34 25.68 25.24
CA ASP A 61 -17.96 25.16 25.13
C ASP A 61 -17.85 24.31 23.86
N GLY A 62 -18.12 24.95 22.71
CA GLY A 62 -18.12 24.29 21.40
C GLY A 62 -19.03 23.05 21.34
N VAL A 63 -18.59 21.99 20.65
CA VAL A 63 -19.29 20.69 20.62
C VAL A 63 -19.23 19.92 21.94
N ARG A 64 -18.47 20.36 22.94
CA ARG A 64 -18.48 19.72 24.27
C ARG A 64 -19.80 19.98 25.01
N THR A 65 -20.46 21.12 24.79
CA THR A 65 -21.80 21.38 25.32
C THR A 65 -22.84 20.36 24.83
N PRO A 66 -23.07 20.17 23.51
CA PRO A 66 -24.00 19.15 23.02
C PRO A 66 -23.53 17.73 23.36
N LEU A 67 -22.23 17.41 23.39
CA LEU A 67 -21.75 16.09 23.82
C LEU A 67 -22.10 15.77 25.29
N ARG A 68 -21.89 16.73 26.20
CA ARG A 68 -22.28 16.59 27.62
C ARG A 68 -23.79 16.44 27.77
N MET A 69 -24.57 17.17 26.97
CA MET A 69 -26.04 17.05 26.98
C MET A 69 -26.52 15.71 26.41
N LEU A 70 -25.91 15.20 25.33
CA LEU A 70 -26.18 13.86 24.80
C LEU A 70 -25.93 12.79 25.86
N SER A 71 -24.83 12.95 26.61
CA SER A 71 -24.43 12.07 27.71
C SER A 71 -25.46 12.03 28.86
N VAL A 72 -26.21 13.12 29.11
CA VAL A 72 -27.28 13.16 30.12
C VAL A 72 -28.45 12.24 29.74
N PHE A 73 -28.92 12.32 28.49
CA PHE A 73 -30.01 11.47 27.99
C PHE A 73 -29.57 10.02 27.85
N HIS A 74 -28.33 9.79 27.39
CA HIS A 74 -27.70 8.46 27.35
C HIS A 74 -27.69 7.82 28.75
N ALA A 75 -27.08 8.46 29.74
CA ALA A 75 -27.00 7.91 31.10
C ALA A 75 -28.38 7.66 31.72
N ALA A 76 -29.34 8.55 31.47
CA ALA A 76 -30.70 8.41 31.97
C ALA A 76 -31.41 7.17 31.41
N VAL A 77 -31.38 6.97 30.08
CA VAL A 77 -32.05 5.80 29.48
C VAL A 77 -31.30 4.50 29.77
N THR A 78 -29.95 4.50 29.81
CA THR A 78 -29.17 3.31 30.24
C THR A 78 -29.62 2.84 31.63
N THR A 79 -29.81 3.78 32.57
CA THR A 79 -30.27 3.47 33.94
C THR A 79 -31.65 2.84 33.95
N ILE A 80 -32.57 3.33 33.11
CA ILE A 80 -33.96 2.88 33.06
C ILE A 80 -34.11 1.55 32.32
N VAL A 81 -33.37 1.34 31.22
CA VAL A 81 -33.35 0.07 30.48
C VAL A 81 -32.76 -1.03 31.35
N ASN A 82 -31.63 -0.78 32.03
CA ASN A 82 -31.06 -1.71 33.00
C ASN A 82 -32.07 -2.08 34.10
N HIS A 83 -32.75 -1.09 34.69
CA HIS A 83 -33.76 -1.35 35.72
C HIS A 83 -34.93 -2.20 35.19
N HIS A 84 -35.48 -1.87 34.01
CA HIS A 84 -36.56 -2.65 33.39
C HIS A 84 -36.11 -4.08 33.05
N ASN A 85 -34.86 -4.26 32.64
CA ASN A 85 -34.27 -5.58 32.38
C ASN A 85 -34.13 -6.39 33.69
N ASP A 86 -33.62 -5.77 34.76
CA ASP A 86 -33.51 -6.41 36.08
C ASP A 86 -34.88 -6.76 36.67
N VAL A 87 -35.91 -5.93 36.44
CA VAL A 87 -37.30 -6.24 36.83
C VAL A 87 -37.81 -7.45 36.05
N ARG A 88 -37.63 -7.50 34.72
CA ARG A 88 -38.03 -8.64 33.87
C ARG A 88 -37.35 -9.96 34.27
N HIS A 89 -36.09 -9.91 34.72
CA HIS A 89 -35.33 -11.08 35.15
C HIS A 89 -35.37 -11.35 36.67
N ASN A 90 -36.25 -10.68 37.43
CA ASN A 90 -36.38 -10.80 38.89
C ASN A 90 -35.06 -10.55 39.68
N LYS A 91 -34.16 -9.73 39.12
CA LYS A 91 -32.90 -9.28 39.74
C LYS A 91 -33.03 -7.93 40.45
N ALA A 92 -34.08 -7.16 40.16
CA ALA A 92 -34.29 -5.84 40.75
C ALA A 92 -34.44 -5.90 42.28
N SER A 93 -33.80 -4.96 42.97
CA SER A 93 -33.93 -4.82 44.43
C SER A 93 -35.36 -4.42 44.81
N LYS A 94 -35.89 -5.02 45.89
CA LYS A 94 -37.21 -4.65 46.42
C LYS A 94 -37.20 -3.21 46.92
N LEU A 95 -38.15 -2.40 46.48
CA LEU A 95 -38.31 -1.01 46.90
C LEU A 95 -38.57 -0.92 48.41
N VAL A 96 -37.78 -0.09 49.09
CA VAL A 96 -37.99 0.22 50.51
C VAL A 96 -39.14 1.23 50.62
N PRO A 97 -40.05 1.13 51.61
CA PRO A 97 -41.11 2.11 51.82
C PRO A 97 -40.58 3.56 51.82
N GLY A 98 -41.11 4.39 50.93
CA GLY A 98 -40.70 5.79 50.76
C GLY A 98 -39.61 6.05 49.70
N GLN A 99 -39.04 5.03 49.06
CA GLN A 99 -38.18 5.21 47.88
C GLN A 99 -39.02 5.40 46.61
N THR A 100 -38.62 6.36 45.76
CA THR A 100 -39.18 6.51 44.41
C THR A 100 -38.63 5.43 43.48
N PRO A 101 -39.48 4.75 42.69
CA PRO A 101 -39.00 3.80 41.67
C PRO A 101 -38.13 4.49 40.60
N ILE A 102 -37.18 3.74 40.04
CA ILE A 102 -36.37 4.19 38.90
C ILE A 102 -37.28 4.33 37.67
N GLY A 103 -37.12 5.40 36.91
CA GLY A 103 -38.08 5.81 35.86
C GLY A 103 -39.38 6.39 36.43
N GLY A 104 -39.47 6.61 37.74
CA GLY A 104 -40.65 7.16 38.40
C GLY A 104 -41.90 6.28 38.35
N GLY A 105 -41.76 5.01 37.95
CA GLY A 105 -42.87 4.06 37.81
C GLY A 105 -43.53 4.06 36.42
N LEU A 106 -43.03 4.86 35.48
CA LEU A 106 -43.47 4.86 34.08
C LEU A 106 -42.91 3.66 33.32
N SER A 107 -43.64 3.19 32.31
CA SER A 107 -43.07 2.27 31.33
C SER A 107 -41.99 2.95 30.49
N LEU A 108 -41.03 2.19 29.96
CA LEU A 108 -40.01 2.72 29.04
C LEU A 108 -40.63 3.48 27.85
N ASP A 109 -41.75 2.98 27.31
CA ASP A 109 -42.46 3.61 26.18
C ASP A 109 -43.02 5.00 26.54
N GLU A 110 -43.65 5.13 27.71
CA GLU A 110 -44.17 6.41 28.20
C GLU A 110 -43.06 7.38 28.56
N TRP A 111 -41.98 6.89 29.19
CA TRP A 111 -40.83 7.71 29.56
C TRP A 111 -40.09 8.27 28.33
N ILE A 112 -39.83 7.43 27.32
CA ILE A 112 -39.21 7.88 26.05
C ILE A 112 -40.13 8.89 25.34
N ARG A 113 -41.44 8.63 25.27
CA ARG A 113 -42.40 9.57 24.67
C ARG A 113 -42.42 10.91 25.40
N ALA A 114 -42.38 10.90 26.74
CA ALA A 114 -42.37 12.11 27.55
C ALA A 114 -41.14 12.99 27.28
N ILE A 115 -39.96 12.38 27.15
CA ILE A 115 -38.72 13.09 26.82
C ILE A 115 -38.74 13.61 25.38
N VAL A 116 -39.12 12.78 24.41
CA VAL A 116 -39.22 13.20 23.00
C VAL A 116 -40.25 14.32 22.83
N ALA A 117 -41.34 14.31 23.59
CA ALA A 117 -42.32 15.41 23.61
C ALA A 117 -41.78 16.73 24.20
N GLY A 118 -40.67 16.70 24.95
CA GLY A 118 -39.94 17.88 25.38
C GLY A 118 -38.97 18.45 24.34
N ALA A 119 -38.68 17.73 23.27
CA ALA A 119 -37.98 18.26 22.09
C ALA A 119 -38.99 19.02 21.18
N ASP A 120 -39.60 20.06 21.75
CA ASP A 120 -40.66 20.84 21.11
C ASP A 120 -40.12 22.03 20.30
N ASP A 121 -41.04 22.71 19.59
CA ASP A 121 -40.75 23.83 18.67
C ASP A 121 -40.16 25.07 19.35
N ARG A 122 -40.06 25.09 20.69
CA ARG A 122 -39.33 26.12 21.45
C ARG A 122 -37.82 26.02 21.29
N SER A 123 -37.32 24.85 20.86
CA SER A 123 -35.90 24.57 20.68
C SER A 123 -35.59 24.28 19.20
N ARG A 124 -34.39 24.71 18.74
CA ARG A 124 -33.93 24.51 17.36
C ARG A 124 -33.82 23.02 17.04
N ARG A 125 -34.12 22.61 15.80
CA ARG A 125 -34.21 21.19 15.39
C ARG A 125 -32.91 20.42 15.61
N TRP A 126 -31.75 21.06 15.40
CA TRP A 126 -30.45 20.44 15.67
C TRP A 126 -30.23 20.09 17.14
N LYS A 127 -30.92 20.75 18.09
CA LYS A 127 -30.89 20.37 19.51
C LYS A 127 -31.70 19.10 19.81
N HIS A 128 -32.71 18.80 18.99
CA HIS A 128 -33.52 17.58 19.14
C HIS A 128 -32.67 16.32 18.90
N LEU A 129 -31.66 16.42 18.03
CA LEU A 129 -30.68 15.36 17.77
C LEU A 129 -29.91 14.94 19.02
N VAL A 130 -29.62 15.89 19.91
CA VAL A 130 -28.89 15.63 21.16
C VAL A 130 -29.67 14.66 22.07
N VAL A 131 -30.99 14.82 22.11
CA VAL A 131 -31.90 13.91 22.83
C VAL A 131 -32.00 12.56 22.11
N LEU A 132 -32.35 12.59 20.81
CA LEU A 132 -32.66 11.39 20.04
C LEU A 132 -31.43 10.49 19.84
N ALA A 133 -30.26 11.07 19.58
CA ALA A 133 -29.00 10.33 19.50
C ALA A 133 -28.60 9.77 20.87
N GLY A 134 -28.72 10.57 21.96
CA GLY A 134 -28.42 10.10 23.31
C GLY A 134 -29.28 8.89 23.71
N LEU A 135 -30.57 8.90 23.35
CA LEU A 135 -31.46 7.76 23.55
C LEU A 135 -31.07 6.54 22.69
N LEU A 136 -30.81 6.74 21.40
CA LEU A 136 -30.52 5.65 20.47
C LEU A 136 -29.17 4.97 20.75
N ILE A 137 -28.11 5.76 20.98
CA ILE A 137 -26.74 5.26 21.27
C ILE A 137 -26.75 4.42 22.55
N ALA A 138 -27.46 4.85 23.58
CA ALA A 138 -27.52 4.13 24.85
C ALA A 138 -28.26 2.78 24.74
N ILE A 139 -29.29 2.69 23.90
CA ILE A 139 -29.98 1.41 23.62
C ILE A 139 -29.05 0.51 22.80
N GLY A 140 -28.45 1.03 21.72
CA GLY A 140 -27.52 0.28 20.87
C GLY A 140 -26.29 -0.25 21.64
N SER A 141 -25.70 0.56 22.50
CA SER A 141 -24.55 0.14 23.32
C SER A 141 -24.89 -0.96 24.32
N LEU A 142 -26.15 -1.06 24.77
CA LEU A 142 -26.59 -2.18 25.62
C LEU A 142 -26.80 -3.46 24.80
N GLU A 143 -27.32 -3.36 23.56
CA GLU A 143 -27.41 -4.48 22.63
C GLU A 143 -26.00 -5.02 22.28
N GLU A 144 -25.04 -4.13 21.98
CA GLU A 144 -23.61 -4.49 21.74
C GLU A 144 -22.96 -5.16 22.97
N GLN A 145 -23.40 -4.83 24.18
CA GLN A 145 -22.96 -5.49 25.42
C GLN A 145 -23.61 -6.87 25.65
N GLY A 146 -24.43 -7.34 24.71
CA GLY A 146 -25.11 -8.64 24.76
C GLY A 146 -26.43 -8.64 25.54
N MET A 147 -27.05 -7.47 25.76
CA MET A 147 -28.37 -7.39 26.40
C MET A 147 -29.48 -7.64 25.37
N ASP A 148 -30.34 -8.64 25.62
CA ASP A 148 -31.51 -8.90 24.79
C ASP A 148 -32.61 -7.84 25.04
N LEU A 149 -32.74 -6.93 24.07
CA LEU A 149 -33.70 -5.82 24.08
C LEU A 149 -34.83 -6.00 23.07
N TYR A 150 -35.22 -7.24 22.72
CA TYR A 150 -36.36 -7.50 21.81
C TYR A 150 -37.63 -6.71 22.20
N TRP A 151 -37.85 -6.51 23.49
CA TRP A 151 -38.99 -5.81 24.07
C TRP A 151 -38.94 -4.28 23.95
N ALA A 152 -37.77 -3.70 23.69
CA ALA A 152 -37.59 -2.27 23.42
C ALA A 152 -37.48 -1.95 21.92
N SER A 153 -37.30 -2.97 21.06
CA SER A 153 -37.07 -2.85 19.61
C SER A 153 -38.07 -1.93 18.88
N ALA A 154 -39.37 -2.03 19.19
CA ALA A 154 -40.41 -1.21 18.58
C ALA A 154 -40.30 0.27 18.94
N MET A 155 -39.78 0.60 20.13
CA MET A 155 -39.50 1.99 20.52
C MET A 155 -38.16 2.46 19.96
N ARG A 156 -37.12 1.61 19.95
CA ARG A 156 -35.84 1.89 19.28
C ARG A 156 -36.06 2.36 17.84
N LYS A 157 -36.81 1.59 17.04
CA LYS A 157 -37.16 1.97 15.64
C LYS A 157 -37.92 3.30 15.53
N ARG A 158 -38.77 3.64 16.50
CA ARG A 158 -39.48 4.95 16.53
C ARG A 158 -38.52 6.11 16.80
N VAL A 159 -37.59 5.93 17.75
CA VAL A 159 -36.55 6.93 18.09
C VAL A 159 -35.59 7.11 16.90
N GLU A 160 -35.20 6.02 16.26
CA GLU A 160 -34.34 5.99 15.07
C GLU A 160 -34.98 6.73 13.88
N ALA A 161 -36.22 6.39 13.51
CA ALA A 161 -36.94 7.11 12.47
C ALA A 161 -37.22 8.58 12.84
N ALA A 162 -37.32 8.90 14.13
CA ALA A 162 -37.41 10.29 14.60
C ALA A 162 -36.06 11.03 14.48
N LEU A 163 -34.93 10.37 14.77
CA LEU A 163 -33.58 10.92 14.61
C LEU A 163 -33.31 11.30 13.15
N VAL A 164 -33.67 10.44 12.20
CA VAL A 164 -33.49 10.72 10.75
C VAL A 164 -34.39 11.88 10.30
N ARG A 165 -35.68 11.91 10.70
CA ARG A 165 -36.56 13.06 10.40
C ARG A 165 -36.04 14.36 11.01
N ALA A 166 -35.60 14.33 12.28
CA ALA A 166 -35.02 15.49 12.95
C ALA A 166 -33.73 15.94 12.27
N THR A 167 -32.93 15.01 11.75
CA THR A 167 -31.69 15.30 11.00
C THR A 167 -31.99 16.11 9.76
N ASN A 168 -32.93 15.64 8.92
CA ASN A 168 -33.29 16.35 7.69
C ASN A 168 -33.88 17.73 7.98
N LEU A 169 -34.76 17.85 8.99
CA LEU A 169 -35.30 19.15 9.41
C LEU A 169 -34.22 20.09 9.97
N ALA A 170 -33.23 19.57 10.69
CA ALA A 170 -32.11 20.34 11.20
C ALA A 170 -31.17 20.81 10.08
N LEU A 171 -30.91 19.97 9.07
CA LEU A 171 -30.11 20.33 7.90
C LEU A 171 -30.76 21.46 7.09
N VAL A 172 -32.09 21.41 6.89
CA VAL A 172 -32.85 22.50 6.26
C VAL A 172 -32.77 23.78 7.09
N GLU A 173 -33.07 23.73 8.40
CA GLU A 173 -33.03 24.90 9.28
C GLU A 173 -31.63 25.55 9.31
N VAL A 174 -30.58 24.73 9.40
CA VAL A 174 -29.18 25.19 9.45
C VAL A 174 -28.76 25.84 8.12
N ARG A 175 -29.20 25.29 6.97
CA ARG A 175 -28.97 25.88 5.65
C ARG A 175 -29.70 27.22 5.49
N GLU A 176 -31.00 27.27 5.80
CA GLU A 176 -31.82 28.49 5.69
C GLU A 176 -31.28 29.64 6.54
N ARG A 177 -30.78 29.33 7.74
CA ARG A 177 -30.18 30.32 8.64
C ARG A 177 -28.71 30.65 8.33
N SER A 178 -28.08 29.98 7.36
CA SER A 178 -26.62 30.05 7.10
C SER A 178 -25.76 29.73 8.34
N GLU A 179 -26.21 28.81 9.20
CA GLU A 179 -25.52 28.38 10.43
C GLU A 179 -24.70 27.09 10.24
N ALA A 180 -24.38 26.70 8.99
CA ALA A 180 -23.72 25.44 8.65
C ALA A 180 -22.36 25.26 9.34
N ASP A 181 -21.54 26.30 9.36
CA ASP A 181 -20.23 26.31 10.05
C ASP A 181 -20.36 26.58 11.56
N GLY A 182 -21.56 26.91 12.04
CA GLY A 182 -21.87 27.19 13.44
C GLY A 182 -22.18 25.95 14.26
N LEU A 183 -22.53 26.16 15.54
CA LEU A 183 -22.83 25.08 16.49
C LEU A 183 -23.97 24.15 16.01
N GLY A 184 -24.88 24.64 15.16
CA GLY A 184 -25.95 23.84 14.56
C GLY A 184 -25.40 22.70 13.69
N GLY A 185 -24.66 23.01 12.63
CA GLY A 185 -24.04 22.00 11.77
C GLY A 185 -23.05 21.11 12.53
N GLN A 186 -22.23 21.70 13.40
CA GLN A 186 -21.29 20.96 14.26
C GLN A 186 -22.01 19.94 15.17
N THR A 187 -23.20 20.27 15.69
CA THR A 187 -24.01 19.35 16.52
C THR A 187 -24.65 18.25 15.68
N ILE A 188 -25.09 18.53 14.44
CA ILE A 188 -25.56 17.50 13.50
C ILE A 188 -24.45 16.48 13.24
N THR A 189 -23.25 16.96 12.88
CA THR A 189 -22.05 16.15 12.67
C THR A 189 -21.73 15.29 13.89
N LEU A 190 -21.69 15.87 15.09
CA LEU A 190 -21.42 15.15 16.34
C LEU A 190 -22.47 14.06 16.61
N ALA A 191 -23.75 14.40 16.56
CA ALA A 191 -24.84 13.50 16.91
C ALA A 191 -24.89 12.29 15.95
N LEU A 192 -24.75 12.54 14.65
CA LEU A 192 -24.70 11.48 13.65
C LEU A 192 -23.42 10.63 13.77
N ASN A 193 -22.25 11.24 13.93
CA ASN A 193 -20.98 10.51 14.06
C ASN A 193 -21.01 9.46 15.17
N HIS A 194 -21.69 9.73 16.29
CA HIS A 194 -21.86 8.76 17.36
C HIS A 194 -23.07 7.82 17.17
N ALA A 195 -24.18 8.28 16.56
CA ALA A 195 -25.39 7.47 16.42
C ALA A 195 -25.45 6.59 15.17
N PHE A 196 -24.64 6.87 14.13
CA PHE A 196 -24.81 6.28 12.80
C PHE A 196 -24.69 4.75 12.76
N GLY A 197 -23.85 4.16 13.61
CA GLY A 197 -23.74 2.70 13.76
C GLY A 197 -25.00 2.04 14.33
N CYS A 198 -25.81 2.79 15.09
CA CYS A 198 -27.04 2.29 15.72
C CYS A 198 -28.29 2.42 14.83
N ILE A 199 -28.18 3.09 13.67
CA ILE A 199 -29.24 3.25 12.66
C ILE A 199 -29.17 2.05 11.68
N GLY A 200 -30.32 1.47 11.35
CA GLY A 200 -30.47 0.43 10.33
C GLY A 200 -30.38 0.97 8.90
N GLU A 201 -30.10 0.08 7.95
CA GLU A 201 -29.86 0.47 6.55
C GLU A 201 -31.06 1.14 5.88
N VAL A 202 -32.29 0.71 6.19
CA VAL A 202 -33.51 1.30 5.60
C VAL A 202 -33.65 2.75 6.05
N GLU A 203 -33.49 3.03 7.35
CA GLU A 203 -33.54 4.36 7.93
C GLU A 203 -32.40 5.26 7.45
N LYS A 204 -31.18 4.72 7.25
CA LYS A 204 -30.06 5.45 6.63
C LYS A 204 -30.42 6.01 5.25
N THR A 205 -31.09 5.24 4.38
CA THR A 205 -31.49 5.73 3.04
C THR A 205 -32.41 6.96 3.06
N GLN A 206 -33.03 7.28 4.20
CA GLN A 206 -33.94 8.41 4.36
C GLN A 206 -33.22 9.71 4.77
N ILE A 207 -31.90 9.68 5.03
CA ILE A 207 -31.09 10.87 5.32
C ILE A 207 -30.87 11.67 4.03
N ASP A 208 -31.00 13.00 4.12
CA ASP A 208 -30.67 13.90 3.02
C ASP A 208 -29.14 14.12 2.91
N TYR A 209 -28.48 13.20 2.18
CA TYR A 209 -27.03 13.24 1.97
C TYR A 209 -26.55 14.45 1.18
N ASP A 210 -27.38 15.03 0.30
CA ASP A 210 -27.05 16.23 -0.47
C ASP A 210 -26.90 17.46 0.45
N LEU A 211 -27.70 17.54 1.52
CA LEU A 211 -27.55 18.57 2.55
C LEU A 211 -26.51 18.20 3.61
N LEU A 212 -26.34 16.91 3.92
CA LEU A 212 -25.45 16.45 4.99
C LEU A 212 -23.96 16.54 4.61
N LEU A 213 -23.59 16.13 3.39
CA LEU A 213 -22.17 16.05 3.00
C LEU A 213 -21.41 17.39 3.17
N PRO A 214 -21.94 18.55 2.71
CA PRO A 214 -21.29 19.85 2.95
C PRO A 214 -21.10 20.18 4.43
N VAL A 215 -22.10 19.87 5.28
CA VAL A 215 -22.03 20.13 6.73
C VAL A 215 -20.95 19.27 7.40
N LEU A 216 -20.81 18.00 7.01
CA LEU A 216 -19.76 17.13 7.53
C LEU A 216 -18.36 17.62 7.13
N ILE A 217 -18.18 18.03 5.87
CA ILE A 217 -16.89 18.50 5.34
C ILE A 217 -16.48 19.84 5.95
N GLY A 218 -17.39 20.83 5.96
CA GLY A 218 -17.18 22.11 6.63
C GLY A 218 -16.83 21.92 8.12
N THR A 219 -17.57 21.06 8.82
CA THR A 219 -17.27 20.73 10.22
C THR A 219 -15.89 20.07 10.38
N ALA A 220 -15.57 19.03 9.62
CA ALA A 220 -14.36 18.22 9.82
C ALA A 220 -13.07 18.94 9.42
N TYR A 221 -13.09 19.74 8.35
CA TYR A 221 -11.88 20.34 7.77
C TYR A 221 -11.71 21.84 8.07
N TYR A 222 -12.81 22.60 8.13
CA TYR A 222 -12.77 24.07 8.17
C TYR A 222 -13.13 24.67 9.52
N SER A 223 -14.04 24.02 10.27
CA SER A 223 -14.51 24.55 11.54
C SER A 223 -13.46 24.54 12.66
N ASN A 224 -13.74 25.30 13.71
CA ASN A 224 -12.99 25.31 14.97
C ASN A 224 -13.09 24.00 15.78
N GLU A 225 -13.83 23.00 15.30
CA GLU A 225 -14.00 21.68 15.92
C GLU A 225 -13.34 20.55 15.13
N GLY A 226 -12.91 20.85 13.91
CA GLY A 226 -12.13 19.98 13.04
C GLY A 226 -10.67 20.41 12.94
N PHE A 227 -10.12 20.34 11.72
CA PHE A 227 -8.72 20.66 11.41
C PHE A 227 -8.40 22.15 11.20
N GLN A 228 -9.37 23.08 11.33
CA GLN A 228 -9.16 24.54 11.20
C GLN A 228 -8.40 24.97 9.93
N SER A 229 -8.73 24.37 8.79
CA SER A 229 -8.07 24.62 7.49
C SER A 229 -6.54 24.45 7.52
N ALA A 230 -6.02 23.64 8.47
CA ALA A 230 -4.61 23.47 8.78
C ALA A 230 -3.84 24.75 9.21
N TYR A 231 -4.51 25.88 9.49
CA TYR A 231 -3.85 27.14 9.84
C TYR A 231 -3.03 27.09 11.14
N PHE A 232 -3.28 26.11 12.02
CA PHE A 232 -2.47 25.89 13.22
C PHE A 232 -0.99 25.58 12.91
N LEU A 233 -0.68 25.06 11.71
CA LEU A 233 0.70 24.76 11.32
C LEU A 233 1.55 26.03 11.16
N GLY A 234 0.96 27.13 10.68
CA GLY A 234 1.67 28.41 10.50
C GLY A 234 2.11 29.05 11.82
N SER A 235 1.44 28.74 12.94
CA SER A 235 1.83 29.26 14.26
C SER A 235 3.05 28.55 14.86
N LEU A 236 3.38 27.35 14.37
CA LEU A 236 4.50 26.54 14.88
C LEU A 236 5.83 27.28 14.76
N ASP A 237 6.08 27.96 13.63
CA ASP A 237 7.41 28.51 13.35
C ASP A 237 7.88 29.60 14.34
N LEU A 238 6.93 30.32 14.95
CA LEU A 238 7.19 31.36 15.96
C LEU A 238 7.72 30.77 17.29
N ASP A 239 7.29 29.56 17.61
CA ASP A 239 7.59 28.85 18.86
C ASP A 239 8.70 27.79 18.68
N VAL A 240 8.93 27.28 17.47
CA VAL A 240 10.06 26.41 17.14
C VAL A 240 11.33 27.24 16.97
N ARG A 241 12.28 27.09 17.89
CA ARG A 241 13.48 27.93 17.99
C ARG A 241 14.76 27.09 17.97
N THR A 242 15.80 27.64 17.36
CA THR A 242 17.15 27.08 17.47
C THR A 242 17.71 27.40 18.86
N SER A 243 18.08 26.35 19.58
CA SER A 243 18.70 26.39 20.90
C SER A 243 20.17 26.79 20.81
N GLN A 244 20.81 27.09 21.94
CA GLN A 244 22.24 27.46 22.00
C GLN A 244 23.15 26.35 21.43
N ASN A 245 22.69 25.10 21.50
CA ASN A 245 23.39 23.92 20.99
C ASN A 245 23.15 23.67 19.48
N GLY A 246 22.53 24.60 18.75
CA GLY A 246 22.20 24.45 17.32
C GLY A 246 21.00 23.53 17.02
N LYS A 247 20.50 22.80 18.01
CA LYS A 247 19.30 21.93 17.91
C LYS A 247 18.01 22.73 17.84
N LEU A 248 16.97 22.18 17.21
CA LEU A 248 15.62 22.73 17.20
C LEU A 248 14.84 22.29 18.44
N GLY A 249 14.46 23.27 19.25
CA GLY A 249 13.60 23.11 20.41
C GLY A 249 12.15 23.53 20.12
N TRP A 250 11.19 22.75 20.61
CA TRP A 250 9.77 23.10 20.60
C TRP A 250 9.14 22.68 21.93
N SER A 251 9.07 23.66 22.85
CA SER A 251 8.65 23.47 24.24
C SER A 251 7.16 23.13 24.36
N ALA A 252 6.83 22.21 25.27
CA ALA A 252 5.43 21.85 25.53
C ALA A 252 4.65 22.93 26.32
N GLN A 253 5.30 24.01 26.76
CA GLN A 253 4.63 25.16 27.37
C GLN A 253 4.20 26.19 26.32
N SER A 254 4.66 26.06 25.07
CA SER A 254 4.42 26.98 23.95
C SER A 254 2.94 27.06 23.53
N SER A 255 2.58 28.16 22.87
CA SER A 255 1.20 28.44 22.47
C SER A 255 0.73 27.54 21.34
N SER A 256 1.61 27.31 20.36
CA SER A 256 1.41 26.45 19.20
C SER A 256 1.27 24.97 19.58
N TYR A 257 2.08 24.46 20.53
CA TYR A 257 1.92 23.10 21.04
C TYR A 257 0.58 22.91 21.78
N ARG A 258 0.18 23.89 22.61
CA ARG A 258 -1.16 23.86 23.24
C ARG A 258 -2.29 23.86 22.20
N GLN A 259 -2.12 24.54 21.06
CA GLN A 259 -3.10 24.49 19.98
C GLN A 259 -3.19 23.08 19.37
N VAL A 260 -2.07 22.39 19.14
CA VAL A 260 -2.04 20.98 18.70
C VAL A 260 -2.71 20.06 19.72
N GLU A 261 -2.42 20.22 21.01
CA GLU A 261 -3.03 19.45 22.09
C GLU A 261 -4.55 19.70 22.18
N VAL A 262 -5.00 20.95 21.98
CA VAL A 262 -6.44 21.28 21.89
C VAL A 262 -7.09 20.62 20.68
N ILE A 263 -6.45 20.63 19.50
CA ILE A 263 -6.96 19.99 18.29
C ILE A 263 -7.14 18.48 18.51
N MET A 264 -6.13 17.80 19.07
CA MET A 264 -6.21 16.36 19.39
C MET A 264 -7.36 16.04 20.37
N ASN A 265 -7.63 16.92 21.33
CA ASN A 265 -8.66 16.75 22.36
C ASN A 265 -10.05 17.31 21.96
N ARG A 266 -10.28 17.59 20.67
CA ARG A 266 -11.63 17.87 20.12
C ARG A 266 -12.39 16.56 19.93
N PRO A 267 -13.66 16.45 20.34
CA PRO A 267 -14.44 15.21 20.19
C PRO A 267 -14.47 14.67 18.77
N LEU A 268 -14.58 15.53 17.75
CA LEU A 268 -14.64 15.13 16.34
C LEU A 268 -13.29 14.65 15.80
N VAL A 269 -12.17 15.27 16.22
CA VAL A 269 -10.82 14.84 15.83
C VAL A 269 -10.44 13.53 16.53
N ALA A 270 -10.77 13.39 17.81
CA ALA A 270 -10.59 12.13 18.56
C ALA A 270 -11.42 10.96 17.99
N SER A 271 -12.52 11.26 17.29
CA SER A 271 -13.39 10.27 16.62
C SER A 271 -13.37 10.40 15.09
N MET A 272 -12.26 10.86 14.52
CA MET A 272 -12.13 11.11 13.08
C MET A 272 -12.23 9.84 12.21
N GLY A 273 -11.90 8.67 12.76
CA GLY A 273 -12.04 7.37 12.05
C GLY A 273 -13.50 7.00 11.73
N PRO A 274 -14.42 7.03 12.71
CA PRO A 274 -15.87 7.02 12.45
C PRO A 274 -16.34 8.17 11.53
N LEU A 275 -15.88 9.41 11.76
CA LEU A 275 -16.37 10.57 11.02
C LEU A 275 -16.03 10.52 9.52
N SER A 276 -14.80 10.15 9.19
CA SER A 276 -14.38 9.96 7.79
C SER A 276 -15.12 8.83 7.08
N ARG A 277 -15.51 7.76 7.80
CA ARG A 277 -16.40 6.72 7.26
C ARG A 277 -17.83 7.22 7.04
N LEU A 278 -18.38 8.05 7.93
CA LEU A 278 -19.67 8.71 7.73
C LEU A 278 -19.64 9.65 6.52
N ILE A 279 -18.55 10.38 6.32
CA ILE A 279 -18.35 11.23 5.13
C ILE A 279 -18.26 10.35 3.86
N ALA A 280 -17.45 9.29 3.86
CA ALA A 280 -17.34 8.37 2.72
C ALA A 280 -18.69 7.71 2.36
N HIS A 281 -19.45 7.25 3.35
CA HIS A 281 -20.81 6.74 3.15
C HIS A 281 -21.74 7.83 2.57
N SER A 282 -21.60 9.07 3.03
CA SER A 282 -22.38 10.20 2.49
C SER A 282 -22.04 10.47 1.03
N VAL A 283 -20.77 10.41 0.64
CA VAL A 283 -20.31 10.49 -0.77
C VAL A 283 -20.92 9.38 -1.62
N GLU A 284 -20.99 8.15 -1.10
CA GLU A 284 -21.58 7.00 -1.80
C GLU A 284 -23.10 7.13 -2.00
N ASN A 285 -23.80 7.92 -1.18
CA ASN A 285 -25.26 8.05 -1.17
C ASN A 285 -25.81 9.43 -1.59
N VAL A 286 -24.94 10.41 -1.88
CA VAL A 286 -25.32 11.68 -2.52
C VAL A 286 -25.98 11.44 -3.87
N LYS A 287 -27.05 12.17 -4.14
CA LYS A 287 -27.85 12.09 -5.39
C LYS A 287 -27.35 13.03 -6.47
N ASN A 288 -26.75 14.16 -6.08
CA ASN A 288 -26.20 15.15 -7.01
C ASN A 288 -24.66 15.03 -7.13
N PRO A 289 -24.12 14.49 -8.24
CA PRO A 289 -22.68 14.33 -8.46
C PRO A 289 -21.86 15.62 -8.35
N TRP A 290 -22.47 16.78 -8.55
CA TRP A 290 -21.79 18.07 -8.42
C TRP A 290 -21.31 18.35 -6.98
N ILE A 291 -22.05 17.87 -5.97
CA ILE A 291 -21.68 18.08 -4.55
C ILE A 291 -20.38 17.32 -4.22
N ILE A 292 -20.15 16.17 -4.87
CA ILE A 292 -18.90 15.40 -4.75
C ILE A 292 -17.73 16.18 -5.38
N GLN A 293 -17.96 16.90 -6.49
CA GLN A 293 -16.94 17.76 -7.10
C GLN A 293 -16.60 18.96 -6.20
N THR A 294 -17.61 19.64 -5.63
CA THR A 294 -17.39 20.73 -4.66
C THR A 294 -16.61 20.24 -3.44
N MET A 295 -16.95 19.07 -2.89
CA MET A 295 -16.17 18.46 -1.82
C MET A 295 -14.72 18.16 -2.23
N MET A 296 -14.48 17.70 -3.46
CA MET A 296 -13.13 17.43 -3.95
C MET A 296 -12.31 18.71 -4.08
N ASP A 297 -12.92 19.82 -4.51
CA ASP A 297 -12.30 21.14 -4.51
C ASP A 297 -11.96 21.61 -3.08
N ASP A 298 -12.85 21.36 -2.10
CA ASP A 298 -12.59 21.62 -0.69
C ASP A 298 -11.41 20.78 -0.18
N LEU A 299 -11.42 19.45 -0.38
CA LEU A 299 -10.31 18.59 0.05
C LEU A 299 -8.97 18.98 -0.61
N ALA A 300 -8.98 19.39 -1.88
CA ALA A 300 -7.82 19.93 -2.59
C ALA A 300 -7.36 21.29 -2.03
N SER A 301 -8.29 22.14 -1.61
CA SER A 301 -8.00 23.42 -0.95
C SER A 301 -7.37 23.20 0.43
N PHE A 302 -7.94 22.31 1.24
CA PHE A 302 -7.41 21.92 2.55
C PHE A 302 -6.02 21.30 2.43
N SER A 303 -5.82 20.32 1.54
CA SER A 303 -4.53 19.64 1.39
C SER A 303 -3.45 20.62 0.94
N ARG A 304 -3.76 21.52 0.00
CA ARG A 304 -2.86 22.59 -0.45
C ARG A 304 -2.51 23.55 0.68
N ALA A 305 -3.49 24.00 1.46
CA ALA A 305 -3.25 24.84 2.63
C ALA A 305 -2.30 24.15 3.61
N LEU A 306 -2.55 22.88 3.93
CA LEU A 306 -1.71 22.06 4.81
C LEU A 306 -0.26 21.96 4.29
N THR A 307 -0.05 21.66 3.01
CA THR A 307 1.28 21.69 2.35
C THR A 307 1.96 23.05 2.48
N THR A 308 1.24 24.14 2.19
CA THR A 308 1.79 25.50 2.19
C THR A 308 2.18 25.94 3.61
N GLN A 309 1.35 25.66 4.61
CA GLN A 309 1.66 25.97 6.01
C GLN A 309 2.83 25.11 6.51
N TRP A 310 2.87 23.81 6.19
CA TRP A 310 3.99 22.94 6.55
C TRP A 310 5.33 23.46 6.02
N ARG A 311 5.39 23.87 4.74
CA ARG A 311 6.58 24.44 4.09
C ARG A 311 7.13 25.71 4.79
N GLN A 312 6.30 26.42 5.56
CA GLN A 312 6.72 27.60 6.32
C GLN A 312 7.38 27.25 7.67
N THR A 313 7.33 25.99 8.10
CA THR A 313 7.90 25.55 9.38
C THR A 313 9.35 25.08 9.25
N LYS A 314 10.19 25.39 10.24
CA LYS A 314 11.54 24.80 10.39
C LYS A 314 11.55 23.26 10.34
N PHE A 315 10.49 22.57 10.77
CA PHE A 315 10.40 21.11 10.69
C PHE A 315 10.36 20.56 9.26
N SER A 316 9.88 21.35 8.27
CA SER A 316 9.89 20.93 6.87
C SER A 316 11.29 20.86 6.24
N ALA A 317 12.29 21.42 6.91
CA ALA A 317 13.71 21.36 6.55
C ALA A 317 14.48 20.23 7.28
N VAL A 318 13.80 19.37 8.05
CA VAL A 318 14.42 18.26 8.78
C VAL A 318 14.09 16.92 8.10
N GLU A 319 15.12 16.17 7.69
CA GLU A 319 14.94 14.82 7.16
C GLU A 319 14.68 13.79 8.27
N PRO A 320 13.85 12.75 8.04
CA PRO A 320 13.53 11.74 9.06
C PRO A 320 14.76 11.05 9.68
N ALA A 321 15.82 10.86 8.90
CA ALA A 321 17.07 10.26 9.37
C ALA A 321 17.87 11.18 10.32
N GLU A 322 17.63 12.49 10.28
CA GLU A 322 18.38 13.50 11.03
C GLU A 322 17.65 13.98 12.29
N GLU A 323 16.40 13.57 12.52
CA GLU A 323 15.56 14.08 13.63
C GLU A 323 16.22 13.89 15.00
N ALA A 324 16.85 12.74 15.26
CA ALA A 324 17.57 12.50 16.52
C ALA A 324 18.80 13.40 16.72
N ALA A 325 19.44 13.81 15.61
CA ALA A 325 20.58 14.72 15.64
C ALA A 325 20.14 16.18 15.80
N ILE A 326 19.09 16.60 15.09
CA ILE A 326 18.66 18.00 14.97
C ILE A 326 17.67 18.42 16.06
N LEU A 327 16.78 17.54 16.52
CA LEU A 327 15.77 17.90 17.54
C LEU A 327 16.34 17.84 18.96
N GLU A 328 15.80 18.67 19.85
CA GLU A 328 15.96 18.53 21.30
C GLU A 328 15.10 17.38 21.87
N ASP A 329 15.44 16.87 23.06
CA ASP A 329 14.81 15.71 23.68
C ASP A 329 13.28 15.85 23.86
N GLU A 330 12.81 16.99 24.40
CA GLU A 330 11.36 17.26 24.51
C GLU A 330 10.69 17.33 23.13
N ALA A 331 11.38 17.89 22.12
CA ALA A 331 10.85 17.97 20.77
C ALA A 331 10.74 16.60 20.11
N LEU A 332 11.76 15.75 20.27
CA LEU A 332 11.85 14.42 19.69
C LEU A 332 10.84 13.44 20.30
N HIS A 333 10.71 13.43 21.63
CA HIS A 333 9.93 12.39 22.34
C HIS A 333 8.51 12.80 22.74
N LYS A 334 8.17 14.09 22.72
CA LYS A 334 6.86 14.57 23.20
C LYS A 334 6.11 15.44 22.20
N THR A 335 6.67 16.57 21.77
CA THR A 335 5.87 17.55 21.01
C THR A 335 5.72 17.19 19.53
N THR A 336 6.81 16.84 18.84
CA THR A 336 6.79 16.42 17.43
C THR A 336 5.94 15.15 17.18
N PRO A 337 5.99 14.09 18.02
CA PRO A 337 5.11 12.92 17.85
C PRO A 337 3.61 13.23 17.92
N GLN A 338 3.18 14.21 18.73
CA GLN A 338 1.78 14.63 18.79
C GLN A 338 1.34 15.39 17.54
N LEU A 339 2.19 16.29 17.02
CA LEU A 339 1.97 16.94 15.73
C LEU A 339 1.79 15.91 14.61
N TRP A 340 2.65 14.88 14.56
CA TRP A 340 2.51 13.79 13.60
C TRP A 340 1.21 13.01 13.76
N ASN A 341 0.65 12.87 14.97
CA ASN A 341 -0.64 12.21 15.17
C ASN A 341 -1.82 13.01 14.59
N VAL A 342 -1.81 14.35 14.70
CA VAL A 342 -2.81 15.20 14.03
C VAL A 342 -2.69 15.10 12.51
N LEU A 343 -1.46 15.16 11.98
CA LEU A 343 -1.19 15.05 10.55
C LEU A 343 -1.61 13.67 10.00
N LYS A 344 -1.29 12.58 10.72
CA LYS A 344 -1.77 11.21 10.42
C LYS A 344 -3.29 11.12 10.41
N ALA A 345 -3.98 11.73 11.39
CA ALA A 345 -5.44 11.73 11.43
C ALA A 345 -6.05 12.43 10.20
N ALA A 346 -5.47 13.55 9.76
CA ALA A 346 -5.89 14.24 8.54
C ALA A 346 -5.61 13.43 7.26
N LEU A 347 -4.46 12.76 7.17
CA LEU A 347 -4.13 11.85 6.07
C LEU A 347 -5.14 10.69 5.99
N PHE A 348 -5.31 9.94 7.07
CA PHE A 348 -6.20 8.77 7.11
C PHE A 348 -7.65 9.16 6.78
N ALA A 349 -8.15 10.26 7.37
CA ALA A 349 -9.50 10.76 7.09
C ALA A 349 -9.69 11.07 5.61
N THR A 350 -8.77 11.83 5.02
CA THR A 350 -8.84 12.25 3.62
C THR A 350 -8.77 11.06 2.68
N THR A 351 -7.89 10.08 2.95
CA THR A 351 -7.79 8.87 2.13
C THR A 351 -9.04 7.98 2.22
N ILE A 352 -9.67 7.87 3.40
CA ILE A 352 -10.95 7.14 3.54
C ILE A 352 -12.06 7.80 2.71
N ILE A 353 -12.12 9.13 2.69
CA ILE A 353 -13.10 9.88 1.90
C ILE A 353 -12.83 9.72 0.39
N LEU A 354 -11.57 9.85 -0.05
CA LEU A 354 -11.16 9.58 -1.44
C LEU A 354 -11.50 8.14 -1.87
N ARG A 355 -11.38 7.16 -0.97
CA ARG A 355 -11.80 5.77 -1.25
C ARG A 355 -13.30 5.67 -1.51
N GLY A 356 -14.14 6.40 -0.75
CA GLY A 356 -15.57 6.55 -1.03
C GLY A 356 -15.86 7.25 -2.38
N VAL A 357 -15.09 8.28 -2.74
CA VAL A 357 -15.19 8.93 -4.06
C VAL A 357 -14.91 7.96 -5.20
N PHE A 358 -13.86 7.14 -5.11
CA PHE A 358 -13.56 6.15 -6.16
C PHE A 358 -14.53 4.96 -6.17
N ASN A 359 -14.95 4.45 -5.01
CA ASN A 359 -16.04 3.47 -4.93
C ASN A 359 -17.28 3.97 -5.70
N ARG A 360 -17.70 5.22 -5.44
CA ARG A 360 -18.84 5.84 -6.09
C ARG A 360 -18.60 6.11 -7.58
N THR A 361 -17.41 6.59 -7.95
CA THR A 361 -17.04 6.87 -9.35
C THR A 361 -17.04 5.61 -10.22
N LEU A 362 -16.60 4.46 -9.68
CA LEU A 362 -16.61 3.19 -10.41
C LEU A 362 -18.03 2.59 -10.60
N GLN A 363 -19.01 3.05 -9.82
CA GLN A 363 -20.40 2.56 -9.87
C GLN A 363 -21.36 3.51 -10.59
N ASP A 364 -21.06 4.82 -10.62
CA ASP A 364 -21.93 5.87 -11.14
C ASP A 364 -21.50 6.34 -12.53
N ARG A 365 -22.37 6.13 -13.53
CA ARG A 365 -22.13 6.55 -14.92
C ARG A 365 -21.90 8.05 -15.11
N ALA A 366 -22.44 8.90 -14.23
CA ALA A 366 -22.26 10.35 -14.33
C ALA A 366 -20.84 10.75 -13.90
N LEU A 367 -20.30 10.13 -12.86
CA LEU A 367 -18.94 10.38 -12.36
C LEU A 367 -17.88 9.64 -13.21
N ALA A 368 -18.21 8.45 -13.73
CA ALA A 368 -17.37 7.68 -14.63
C ALA A 368 -17.18 8.31 -16.03
N GLY A 369 -17.96 9.33 -16.38
CA GLY A 369 -17.90 9.97 -17.70
C GLY A 369 -16.60 10.74 -17.95
N ASP A 370 -16.17 10.76 -19.21
CA ASP A 370 -14.88 11.29 -19.71
C ASP A 370 -14.55 12.73 -19.29
N ALA A 371 -15.57 13.54 -18.96
CA ALA A 371 -15.41 14.92 -18.50
C ALA A 371 -15.08 15.04 -17.00
N ILE A 372 -15.44 14.03 -16.19
CA ILE A 372 -15.41 14.09 -14.72
C ILE A 372 -14.40 13.08 -14.16
N ALA A 373 -14.38 11.84 -14.65
CA ALA A 373 -13.47 10.80 -14.17
C ALA A 373 -11.98 11.20 -14.16
N PRO A 374 -11.38 11.72 -15.26
CA PRO A 374 -9.98 12.16 -15.24
C PRO A 374 -9.75 13.41 -14.38
N MET A 375 -10.77 14.25 -14.18
CA MET A 375 -10.68 15.42 -13.29
C MET A 375 -10.57 14.97 -11.83
N LEU A 376 -11.47 14.08 -11.39
CA LEU A 376 -11.46 13.51 -10.04
C LEU A 376 -10.17 12.71 -9.77
N ALA A 377 -9.71 11.93 -10.75
CA ALA A 377 -8.45 11.20 -10.67
C ALA A 377 -7.24 12.13 -10.48
N SER A 378 -7.14 13.17 -11.32
CA SER A 378 -6.08 14.18 -11.22
C SER A 378 -6.13 14.94 -9.89
N GLN A 379 -7.32 15.35 -9.42
CA GLN A 379 -7.50 16.02 -8.13
C GLN A 379 -7.10 15.12 -6.95
N ALA A 380 -7.49 13.84 -6.96
CA ALA A 380 -7.11 12.89 -5.92
C ALA A 380 -5.59 12.70 -5.84
N LEU A 381 -4.89 12.57 -6.98
CA LEU A 381 -3.43 12.49 -7.00
C LEU A 381 -2.77 13.79 -6.53
N GLN A 382 -3.32 14.97 -6.86
CA GLN A 382 -2.85 16.23 -6.30
C GLN A 382 -3.05 16.30 -4.77
N ILE A 383 -4.18 15.81 -4.24
CA ILE A 383 -4.41 15.72 -2.78
C ILE A 383 -3.38 14.78 -2.13
N LEU A 384 -3.13 13.60 -2.72
CA LEU A 384 -2.12 12.67 -2.23
C LEU A 384 -0.70 13.26 -2.28
N ARG A 385 -0.33 13.98 -3.34
CA ARG A 385 0.93 14.73 -3.44
C ARG A 385 1.07 15.75 -2.32
N HIS A 386 0.02 16.51 -2.06
CA HIS A 386 -0.02 17.52 -1.00
C HIS A 386 0.15 16.93 0.41
N LEU A 387 -0.29 15.68 0.62
CA LEU A 387 -0.14 14.95 1.88
C LEU A 387 1.09 14.01 1.91
N TYR A 388 1.86 13.92 0.82
CA TYR A 388 2.89 12.88 0.67
C TYR A 388 4.02 12.95 1.69
N PHE A 389 4.34 14.15 2.21
CA PHE A 389 5.33 14.30 3.29
C PHE A 389 4.92 13.63 4.61
N ILE A 390 3.64 13.31 4.78
CA ILE A 390 3.12 12.49 5.88
C ILE A 390 3.24 11.02 5.50
N THR A 391 2.83 10.65 4.28
CA THR A 391 2.87 9.25 3.77
C THR A 391 4.29 8.70 3.70
N SER A 392 5.27 9.48 3.23
CA SER A 392 6.67 9.05 3.10
C SER A 392 7.31 8.66 4.44
N ARG A 393 6.79 9.17 5.56
CA ARG A 393 7.21 8.84 6.93
C ARG A 393 6.52 7.58 7.51
N LEU A 394 5.53 7.01 6.82
CA LEU A 394 4.87 5.76 7.23
C LEU A 394 5.54 4.50 6.66
N GLY A 395 6.48 4.66 5.72
CA GLY A 395 7.20 3.56 5.07
C GLY A 395 6.46 2.94 3.87
N PRO A 396 7.08 1.95 3.19
CA PRO A 396 6.58 1.39 1.93
C PRO A 396 5.25 0.63 2.05
N ALA A 397 4.85 0.25 3.26
CA ALA A 397 3.53 -0.31 3.54
C ALA A 397 2.48 0.81 3.75
N SER A 398 2.25 1.65 2.73
CA SER A 398 1.10 2.58 2.78
C SER A 398 -0.17 1.76 2.97
N PHE A 399 -0.97 2.10 4.00
CA PHE A 399 -2.20 1.39 4.35
C PHE A 399 -3.09 1.17 3.12
N SER A 400 -3.75 0.00 3.04
CA SER A 400 -4.40 -0.50 1.81
C SER A 400 -5.34 0.48 1.10
N GLN A 401 -5.97 1.39 1.86
CA GLN A 401 -6.82 2.45 1.33
C GLN A 401 -6.04 3.45 0.46
N HIS A 402 -4.83 3.83 0.88
CA HIS A 402 -3.95 4.71 0.12
C HIS A 402 -3.55 4.05 -1.21
N THR A 403 -3.11 2.79 -1.16
CA THR A 403 -2.75 2.02 -2.37
C THR A 403 -3.93 1.91 -3.33
N PHE A 404 -5.14 1.62 -2.82
CA PHE A 404 -6.35 1.58 -3.64
C PHE A 404 -6.63 2.93 -4.31
N VAL A 405 -6.66 4.03 -3.56
CA VAL A 405 -6.93 5.38 -4.10
C VAL A 405 -5.87 5.80 -5.13
N TYR A 406 -4.59 5.57 -4.82
CA TYR A 406 -3.46 5.94 -5.68
C TYR A 406 -3.49 5.17 -7.01
N LEU A 407 -3.57 3.83 -6.97
CA LEU A 407 -3.59 3.02 -8.18
C LEU A 407 -4.88 3.22 -8.99
N THR A 408 -6.06 3.29 -8.35
CA THR A 408 -7.33 3.53 -9.06
C THR A 408 -7.32 4.89 -9.79
N ALA A 409 -6.75 5.93 -9.18
CA ALA A 409 -6.60 7.22 -9.83
C ALA A 409 -5.62 7.18 -11.02
N ILE A 410 -4.53 6.42 -10.90
CA ILE A 410 -3.56 6.20 -12.00
C ILE A 410 -4.23 5.42 -13.14
N ASP A 411 -4.95 4.33 -12.86
CA ASP A 411 -5.63 3.51 -13.86
C ASP A 411 -6.66 4.33 -14.64
N ILE A 412 -7.51 5.09 -13.94
CA ILE A 412 -8.48 6.00 -14.56
C ILE A 412 -7.74 7.04 -15.43
N LEU A 413 -6.72 7.71 -14.90
CA LEU A 413 -6.04 8.80 -15.60
C LEU A 413 -5.19 8.31 -16.79
N SER A 414 -4.73 7.06 -16.77
CA SER A 414 -3.95 6.42 -17.84
C SER A 414 -4.78 6.18 -19.11
N ALA A 415 -6.11 6.08 -18.97
CA ALA A 415 -7.02 6.01 -20.12
C ALA A 415 -7.17 7.35 -20.89
N TYR A 416 -6.65 8.47 -20.36
CA TYR A 416 -6.84 9.81 -20.93
C TYR A 416 -5.50 10.54 -21.16
N PRO A 417 -4.73 10.22 -22.22
CA PRO A 417 -3.36 10.71 -22.41
C PRO A 417 -3.16 12.23 -22.27
N THR A 418 -4.10 13.03 -22.78
CA THR A 418 -4.07 14.51 -22.67
C THR A 418 -4.26 15.00 -21.24
N HIS A 419 -4.99 14.27 -20.40
CA HIS A 419 -5.15 14.59 -18.97
C HIS A 419 -3.95 14.09 -18.16
N SER A 420 -3.39 12.92 -18.50
CA SER A 420 -2.16 12.40 -17.89
C SER A 420 -0.98 13.37 -18.12
N ASP A 421 -0.79 13.82 -19.36
CA ASP A 421 0.25 14.79 -19.74
C ASP A 421 0.13 16.13 -18.97
N LYS A 422 -1.09 16.69 -18.90
CA LYS A 422 -1.37 17.90 -18.11
C LYS A 422 -1.10 17.70 -16.62
N PHE A 423 -1.50 16.56 -16.06
CA PHE A 423 -1.29 16.24 -14.64
C PHE A 423 0.20 16.10 -14.31
N ILE A 424 0.95 15.30 -15.08
CA ILE A 424 2.39 15.09 -14.87
C ILE A 424 3.17 16.41 -14.99
N LYS A 425 2.81 17.27 -15.96
CA LYS A 425 3.37 18.63 -16.06
C LYS A 425 3.00 19.54 -14.89
N ALA A 426 1.83 19.36 -14.28
CA ALA A 426 1.38 20.14 -13.13
C ALA A 426 2.01 19.69 -11.79
N ILE A 427 2.52 18.45 -11.70
CA ILE A 427 3.23 17.94 -10.50
C ILE A 427 4.75 17.98 -10.60
N ALA A 428 5.29 18.35 -11.77
CA ALA A 428 6.71 18.38 -12.11
C ALA A 428 7.62 19.15 -11.12
N PRO A 429 8.92 18.80 -11.05
CA PRO A 429 9.92 19.59 -10.32
C PRO A 429 9.98 21.04 -10.84
N GLN A 430 10.22 22.00 -9.95
CA GLN A 430 10.28 23.42 -10.33
C GLN A 430 11.52 23.77 -11.18
N GLN A 431 12.59 22.99 -11.07
CA GLN A 431 13.86 23.19 -11.78
C GLN A 431 14.35 21.85 -12.33
N LEU A 432 14.05 21.58 -13.60
CA LEU A 432 14.56 20.40 -14.30
C LEU A 432 16.10 20.44 -14.38
N GLY A 433 16.74 19.28 -14.28
CA GLY A 433 18.20 19.17 -14.33
C GLY A 433 18.94 19.56 -13.04
N GLN A 434 18.27 19.91 -11.93
CA GLN A 434 18.92 20.24 -10.65
C GLN A 434 18.18 19.61 -9.46
N ILE A 435 18.93 19.11 -8.48
CA ILE A 435 18.36 18.60 -7.21
C ILE A 435 17.99 19.78 -6.30
N PRO A 436 16.73 19.90 -5.82
CA PRO A 436 16.36 20.95 -4.88
C PRO A 436 17.13 20.88 -3.56
N ARG A 437 17.55 22.06 -3.07
CA ARG A 437 18.26 22.19 -1.79
C ARG A 437 17.37 21.87 -0.58
N HIS A 438 16.07 22.15 -0.66
CA HIS A 438 15.15 21.98 0.45
C HIS A 438 14.63 20.52 0.52
N PRO A 439 14.69 19.83 1.68
CA PRO A 439 14.22 18.44 1.80
C PRO A 439 12.77 18.25 1.37
N PHE A 440 11.89 19.17 1.74
CA PHE A 440 10.49 19.13 1.32
C PHE A 440 10.28 19.12 -0.20
N ASP A 441 11.11 19.85 -0.97
CA ASP A 441 11.01 19.83 -2.43
C ASP A 441 11.48 18.49 -3.00
N ARG A 442 12.54 17.88 -2.43
CA ARG A 442 12.95 16.50 -2.77
C ARG A 442 11.87 15.46 -2.47
N ILE A 443 11.04 15.66 -1.45
CA ILE A 443 9.88 14.80 -1.15
C ILE A 443 8.78 14.94 -2.21
N LEU A 444 8.57 16.14 -2.77
CA LEU A 444 7.64 16.34 -3.87
C LEU A 444 8.17 15.76 -5.20
N ASP A 445 9.48 15.85 -5.43
CA ASP A 445 10.13 15.22 -6.59
C ASP A 445 10.10 13.69 -6.47
N LEU A 446 10.25 13.14 -5.27
CA LEU A 446 10.05 11.71 -4.98
C LEU A 446 8.61 11.27 -5.30
N TYR A 447 7.58 12.05 -4.92
CA TYR A 447 6.21 11.76 -5.33
C TYR A 447 6.06 11.79 -6.86
N PHE A 448 6.63 12.81 -7.50
CA PHE A 448 6.60 12.97 -8.95
C PHE A 448 7.19 11.76 -9.66
N LEU A 449 8.40 11.33 -9.28
CA LEU A 449 9.07 10.19 -9.91
C LEU A 449 8.26 8.89 -9.72
N ASN A 450 7.87 8.56 -8.48
CA ASN A 450 7.03 7.39 -8.19
C ASN A 450 5.69 7.39 -8.93
N THR A 451 5.13 8.56 -9.24
CA THR A 451 3.88 8.68 -10.00
C THR A 451 4.12 8.59 -11.51
N ALA A 452 5.20 9.20 -12.00
CA ALA A 452 5.49 9.32 -13.42
C ALA A 452 5.86 8.00 -14.11
N GLU A 453 6.49 7.07 -13.37
CA GLU A 453 6.84 5.72 -13.86
C GLU A 453 5.65 5.04 -14.56
N HIS A 454 4.47 5.12 -13.93
CA HIS A 454 3.23 4.50 -14.39
C HIS A 454 2.67 5.09 -15.70
N PHE A 455 3.07 6.30 -16.08
CA PHE A 455 2.54 6.99 -17.28
C PHE A 455 3.47 6.94 -18.50
N THR A 456 4.65 6.34 -18.39
CA THR A 456 5.67 6.26 -19.46
C THR A 456 5.14 5.69 -20.78
N LEU A 457 4.20 4.73 -20.73
CA LEU A 457 3.54 4.14 -21.90
C LEU A 457 2.43 5.02 -22.51
N VAL A 458 1.89 5.97 -21.74
CA VAL A 458 0.75 6.83 -22.10
C VAL A 458 1.22 8.19 -22.63
N LEU A 459 2.36 8.68 -22.14
CA LEU A 459 2.95 9.95 -22.51
C LEU A 459 3.63 9.91 -23.89
N SER A 460 3.77 11.10 -24.49
CA SER A 460 4.52 11.25 -25.75
C SER A 460 6.03 11.04 -25.53
N PRO A 461 6.78 10.55 -26.53
CA PRO A 461 8.24 10.42 -26.45
C PRO A 461 8.93 11.74 -26.05
N ALA A 462 8.50 12.86 -26.61
CA ALA A 462 9.03 14.19 -26.24
C ALA A 462 8.80 14.50 -24.75
N THR A 463 7.64 14.17 -24.17
CA THR A 463 7.41 14.36 -22.73
C THR A 463 8.22 13.38 -21.88
N ASN A 464 8.43 12.14 -22.35
CA ASN A 464 9.31 11.19 -21.68
C ASN A 464 10.76 11.72 -21.62
N GLU A 465 11.27 12.31 -22.70
CA GLU A 465 12.63 12.88 -22.75
C GLU A 465 12.75 14.22 -22.01
N ASP A 466 11.99 15.23 -22.43
CA ASP A 466 12.12 16.62 -21.97
C ASP A 466 11.74 16.80 -20.49
N LEU A 467 10.91 15.91 -19.94
CA LEU A 467 10.41 16.00 -18.57
C LEU A 467 10.86 14.82 -17.69
N LEU A 468 10.62 13.57 -18.07
CA LEU A 468 10.91 12.44 -17.18
C LEU A 468 12.42 12.16 -17.07
N VAL A 469 13.11 12.00 -18.20
CA VAL A 469 14.56 11.80 -18.23
C VAL A 469 15.28 13.01 -17.65
N ALA A 470 14.89 14.23 -18.03
CA ALA A 470 15.44 15.47 -17.49
C ALA A 470 15.29 15.63 -15.95
N SER A 471 14.26 15.00 -15.36
CA SER A 471 14.05 14.96 -13.91
C SER A 471 14.81 13.84 -13.21
N ALA A 472 14.99 12.68 -13.87
CA ALA A 472 15.67 11.52 -13.29
C ALA A 472 17.20 11.64 -13.31
N VAL A 473 17.78 12.19 -14.38
CA VAL A 473 19.23 12.30 -14.59
C VAL A 473 20.01 12.90 -13.41
N PRO A 474 19.57 14.02 -12.77
CA PRO A 474 20.30 14.59 -11.64
C PRO A 474 20.42 13.65 -10.44
N TYR A 475 19.35 12.91 -10.13
CA TYR A 475 19.32 11.96 -9.01
C TYR A 475 20.14 10.71 -9.29
N LEU A 476 20.16 10.23 -10.54
CA LEU A 476 21.05 9.14 -10.97
C LEU A 476 22.52 9.56 -10.87
N ALA A 477 22.87 10.77 -11.31
CA ALA A 477 24.22 11.31 -11.21
C ALA A 477 24.68 11.56 -9.75
N ALA A 478 23.73 11.82 -8.83
CA ALA A 478 23.99 11.96 -7.39
C ALA A 478 23.87 10.64 -6.61
N GLY A 479 23.79 9.49 -7.30
CA GLY A 479 23.45 8.19 -6.72
C GLY A 479 24.39 7.67 -5.62
N GLU A 480 25.60 8.23 -5.47
CA GLU A 480 26.52 7.94 -4.35
C GLU A 480 25.97 8.44 -3.00
N ASN A 481 25.10 9.46 -2.98
CA ASN A 481 24.60 10.05 -1.75
C ASN A 481 23.51 9.18 -1.09
N ARG A 482 23.89 8.42 -0.07
CA ARG A 482 23.01 7.52 0.69
C ARG A 482 21.78 8.20 1.32
N HIS A 483 21.82 9.51 1.60
CA HIS A 483 20.65 10.25 2.10
C HIS A 483 19.55 10.41 1.03
N MET A 484 19.91 10.33 -0.25
CA MET A 484 18.99 10.49 -1.38
C MET A 484 18.49 9.14 -1.94
N LEU A 485 18.81 8.02 -1.28
CA LEU A 485 18.51 6.66 -1.77
C LEU A 485 17.05 6.47 -2.25
N PRO A 486 15.99 6.89 -1.52
CA PRO A 486 14.62 6.71 -2.01
C PRO A 486 14.31 7.47 -3.30
N VAL A 487 14.94 8.63 -3.50
CA VAL A 487 14.75 9.46 -4.71
C VAL A 487 15.59 8.95 -5.87
N PHE A 488 16.77 8.40 -5.58
CA PHE A 488 17.57 7.65 -6.53
C PHE A 488 16.82 6.40 -7.02
N GLU A 489 16.22 5.60 -6.12
CA GLU A 489 15.42 4.43 -6.49
C GLU A 489 14.22 4.81 -7.37
N ALA A 490 13.49 5.88 -7.04
CA ALA A 490 12.40 6.37 -7.87
C ALA A 490 12.88 6.88 -9.24
N ALA A 491 14.03 7.57 -9.30
CA ALA A 491 14.64 8.02 -10.56
C ALA A 491 15.11 6.84 -11.43
N HIS A 492 15.66 5.79 -10.80
CA HIS A 492 16.05 4.54 -11.44
C HIS A 492 14.84 3.84 -12.08
N SER A 493 13.73 3.69 -11.34
CA SER A 493 12.51 3.06 -11.87
C SER A 493 11.90 3.86 -13.03
N VAL A 494 11.80 5.20 -12.90
CA VAL A 494 11.33 6.08 -14.00
C VAL A 494 12.21 5.94 -15.24
N MET A 495 13.53 5.98 -15.08
CA MET A 495 14.45 5.85 -16.20
C MET A 495 14.29 4.48 -16.86
N LEU A 496 14.26 3.39 -16.09
CA LEU A 496 14.07 2.04 -16.62
C LEU A 496 12.73 1.88 -17.35
N ALA A 497 11.65 2.48 -16.83
CA ALA A 497 10.34 2.48 -17.47
C ALA A 497 10.32 3.28 -18.78
N VAL A 498 10.96 4.47 -18.83
CA VAL A 498 11.12 5.24 -20.09
C VAL A 498 11.93 4.46 -21.12
N LEU A 499 13.07 3.88 -20.72
CA LEU A 499 13.92 3.08 -21.62
C LEU A 499 13.19 1.85 -22.15
N SER A 500 12.29 1.27 -21.36
CA SER A 500 11.48 0.08 -21.71
C SER A 500 10.23 0.39 -22.53
N ALA A 501 9.83 1.65 -22.67
CA ALA A 501 8.65 2.04 -23.43
C ALA A 501 8.93 1.87 -24.95
N PRO A 502 8.12 1.08 -25.70
CA PRO A 502 8.40 0.78 -27.12
C PRO A 502 8.51 2.01 -28.03
N GLN A 503 7.80 3.09 -27.69
CA GLN A 503 7.85 4.38 -28.41
C GLN A 503 9.12 5.20 -28.16
N SER A 504 9.96 4.84 -27.18
CA SER A 504 11.11 5.62 -26.73
C SER A 504 12.45 5.18 -27.35
N ALA A 505 12.47 4.31 -28.36
CA ALA A 505 13.70 3.65 -28.83
C ALA A 505 14.87 4.61 -29.18
N GLU A 506 14.60 5.77 -29.77
CA GLU A 506 15.62 6.79 -30.05
C GLU A 506 16.18 7.44 -28.77
N ILE A 507 15.30 7.71 -27.80
CA ILE A 507 15.64 8.21 -26.46
C ILE A 507 16.49 7.16 -25.72
N THR A 508 16.11 5.88 -25.84
CA THR A 508 16.86 4.76 -25.27
C THR A 508 18.27 4.71 -25.84
N ALA A 509 18.44 4.76 -27.17
CA ALA A 509 19.77 4.79 -27.80
C ALA A 509 20.64 5.97 -27.29
N LYS A 510 20.03 7.15 -27.09
CA LYS A 510 20.70 8.37 -26.62
C LYS A 510 21.13 8.30 -25.14
N HIS A 511 20.27 7.80 -24.26
CA HIS A 511 20.47 7.90 -22.80
C HIS A 511 21.02 6.63 -22.14
N LEU A 512 20.99 5.49 -22.83
CA LEU A 512 21.47 4.21 -22.32
C LEU A 512 22.95 4.23 -21.85
N PRO A 513 23.93 4.85 -22.55
CA PRO A 513 25.31 4.88 -22.07
C PRO A 513 25.48 5.56 -20.71
N PHE A 514 24.79 6.69 -20.49
CA PHE A 514 24.77 7.39 -19.21
C PHE A 514 24.11 6.54 -18.11
N TYR A 515 23.01 5.87 -18.43
CA TYR A 515 22.30 5.03 -17.46
C TYR A 515 23.18 3.86 -16.97
N ILE A 516 23.93 3.22 -17.88
CA ILE A 516 24.84 2.12 -17.53
C ILE A 516 25.98 2.59 -16.63
N ASP A 517 26.59 3.73 -16.95
CA ASP A 517 27.63 4.35 -16.12
C ASP A 517 27.10 4.63 -14.70
N ALA A 518 25.89 5.18 -14.59
CA ALA A 518 25.20 5.39 -13.32
C ALA A 518 24.88 4.07 -12.56
N LEU A 519 24.52 2.98 -13.25
CA LEU A 519 24.34 1.67 -12.59
C LEU A 519 25.65 1.10 -12.04
N PHE A 520 26.76 1.31 -12.75
CA PHE A 520 28.07 0.81 -12.37
C PHE A 520 28.78 1.66 -11.30
N SER A 521 28.44 2.94 -11.14
CA SER A 521 28.98 3.78 -10.06
C SER A 521 28.32 3.51 -8.71
N VAL A 522 27.02 3.19 -8.71
CA VAL A 522 26.23 2.95 -7.47
C VAL A 522 26.21 1.50 -7.01
N PHE A 523 26.41 0.52 -7.91
CA PHE A 523 26.56 -0.89 -7.56
C PHE A 523 28.01 -1.16 -7.10
N PRO A 524 28.25 -1.82 -5.95
CA PRO A 524 27.29 -2.60 -5.14
C PRO A 524 26.75 -1.90 -3.87
N HIS A 525 27.01 -0.61 -3.66
CA HIS A 525 26.75 0.05 -2.38
C HIS A 525 25.33 0.60 -2.19
N ASN A 526 24.78 1.26 -3.21
CA ASN A 526 23.48 1.95 -3.17
C ASN A 526 22.45 1.31 -4.12
N LEU A 527 22.78 0.19 -4.76
CA LEU A 527 21.89 -0.61 -5.59
C LEU A 527 22.10 -2.09 -5.26
N SER A 528 21.03 -2.82 -4.94
CA SER A 528 21.15 -4.22 -4.51
C SER A 528 21.46 -5.16 -5.68
N PRO A 529 22.10 -6.33 -5.43
CA PRO A 529 22.34 -7.36 -6.44
C PRO A 529 21.10 -7.74 -7.25
N ARG A 530 19.92 -7.72 -6.61
CA ARG A 530 18.64 -8.01 -7.26
C ARG A 530 18.18 -6.86 -8.17
N GLN A 531 18.31 -5.62 -7.71
CA GLN A 531 17.97 -4.44 -8.52
C GLN A 531 18.89 -4.34 -9.75
N PHE A 532 20.21 -4.51 -9.57
CA PHE A 532 21.20 -4.50 -10.66
C PHE A 532 20.90 -5.58 -11.72
N ARG A 533 20.73 -6.85 -11.30
CA ARG A 533 20.37 -7.97 -12.20
C ARG A 533 19.06 -7.71 -12.95
N LEU A 534 18.04 -7.20 -12.26
CA LEU A 534 16.74 -6.88 -12.88
C LEU A 534 16.86 -5.74 -13.91
N ALA A 535 17.63 -4.70 -13.61
CA ALA A 535 17.85 -3.59 -14.53
C ALA A 535 18.54 -4.09 -15.81
N PHE A 536 19.66 -4.84 -15.69
CA PHE A 536 20.36 -5.39 -16.85
C PHE A 536 19.51 -6.41 -17.63
N LYS A 537 18.79 -7.32 -16.96
CA LYS A 537 17.86 -8.25 -17.62
C LYS A 537 16.79 -7.50 -18.43
N THR A 538 16.33 -6.37 -17.94
CA THR A 538 15.38 -5.49 -18.63
C THR A 538 16.04 -4.76 -19.81
N LEU A 539 17.24 -4.19 -19.64
CA LEU A 539 17.99 -3.57 -20.74
C LEU A 539 18.25 -4.56 -21.88
N MET A 540 18.68 -5.78 -21.58
CA MET A 540 18.91 -6.83 -22.58
C MET A 540 17.64 -7.22 -23.34
N ARG A 541 16.48 -7.24 -22.66
CA ARG A 541 15.18 -7.45 -23.33
C ARG A 541 14.78 -6.29 -24.26
N VAL A 542 15.23 -5.08 -23.97
CA VAL A 542 14.96 -3.88 -24.78
C VAL A 542 15.95 -3.74 -25.95
N THR A 543 17.19 -4.20 -25.83
CA THR A 543 18.19 -4.16 -26.91
C THR A 543 18.15 -5.39 -27.84
N ALA A 544 17.53 -6.50 -27.41
CA ALA A 544 17.38 -7.72 -28.21
C ALA A 544 16.11 -7.74 -29.11
N PRO A 545 16.07 -8.58 -30.15
CA PRO A 545 14.88 -8.78 -30.98
C PRO A 545 13.69 -9.29 -30.15
N PRO A 546 12.45 -8.86 -30.42
CA PRO A 546 12.00 -8.15 -31.61
C PRO A 546 11.94 -6.60 -31.46
N SER A 547 12.76 -5.99 -30.61
CA SER A 547 12.68 -4.54 -30.38
C SER A 547 13.09 -3.69 -31.60
N THR A 548 12.52 -2.49 -31.67
CA THR A 548 12.89 -1.44 -32.65
C THR A 548 14.33 -0.95 -32.44
N LEU A 549 14.83 -0.97 -31.21
CA LEU A 549 16.20 -0.63 -30.88
C LEU A 549 17.19 -1.65 -31.46
N SER A 550 16.87 -2.95 -31.37
CA SER A 550 17.70 -4.02 -31.94
C SER A 550 17.86 -3.89 -33.46
N ALA A 551 16.83 -3.42 -34.16
CA ALA A 551 16.85 -3.20 -35.60
C ALA A 551 17.68 -1.97 -36.03
N THR A 552 17.90 -1.00 -35.13
CA THR A 552 18.66 0.23 -35.42
C THR A 552 20.11 0.17 -34.91
N HIS A 553 20.34 -0.54 -33.80
CA HIS A 553 21.63 -0.68 -33.12
C HIS A 553 21.90 -2.15 -32.76
N PRO A 554 22.17 -3.02 -33.75
CA PRO A 554 22.24 -4.47 -33.55
C PRO A 554 23.43 -4.93 -32.69
N ASP A 555 24.51 -4.15 -32.63
CA ASP A 555 25.73 -4.47 -31.87
C ASP A 555 25.59 -4.15 -30.37
N LEU A 556 24.57 -3.36 -30.00
CA LEU A 556 24.36 -2.84 -28.65
C LEU A 556 24.25 -3.94 -27.57
N PRO A 557 23.52 -5.06 -27.76
CA PRO A 557 23.53 -6.18 -26.81
C PRO A 557 24.93 -6.74 -26.53
N ALA A 558 25.80 -6.83 -27.55
CA ALA A 558 27.15 -7.34 -27.38
C ALA A 558 27.99 -6.38 -26.52
N THR A 559 27.93 -5.07 -26.80
CA THR A 559 28.62 -4.05 -26.00
C THR A 559 28.16 -4.04 -24.53
N LEU A 560 26.88 -4.30 -24.24
CA LEU A 560 26.40 -4.41 -22.86
C LEU A 560 27.02 -5.59 -22.11
N LEU A 561 27.12 -6.75 -22.78
CA LEU A 561 27.72 -7.95 -22.20
C LEU A 561 29.22 -7.78 -22.01
N GLU A 562 29.93 -7.21 -22.98
CA GLU A 562 31.36 -6.88 -22.88
C GLU A 562 31.68 -5.99 -21.69
N LEU A 563 30.89 -4.93 -21.45
CA LEU A 563 31.06 -4.04 -20.29
C LEU A 563 30.90 -4.78 -18.96
N VAL A 564 29.87 -5.61 -18.83
CA VAL A 564 29.63 -6.42 -17.61
C VAL A 564 30.74 -7.45 -17.42
N PHE A 565 31.18 -8.12 -18.49
CA PHE A 565 32.23 -9.14 -18.48
C PHE A 565 33.60 -8.56 -18.10
N HIS A 566 34.01 -7.45 -18.73
CA HIS A 566 35.26 -6.77 -18.38
C HIS A 566 35.27 -6.26 -16.94
N ARG A 567 34.12 -5.82 -16.40
CA ARG A 567 34.03 -5.51 -14.97
C ARG A 567 34.14 -6.76 -14.11
N ALA A 568 33.43 -7.84 -14.44
CA ALA A 568 33.41 -9.09 -13.66
C ALA A 568 34.80 -9.71 -13.49
N LEU A 569 35.65 -9.67 -14.53
CA LEU A 569 37.05 -10.13 -14.47
C LEU A 569 37.92 -9.36 -13.47
N ASN A 570 37.54 -8.12 -13.10
CA ASN A 570 38.30 -7.25 -12.21
C ASN A 570 37.53 -6.91 -10.91
N ALA A 571 36.37 -7.53 -10.70
CA ALA A 571 35.47 -7.20 -9.60
C ALA A 571 35.93 -7.82 -8.26
N PRO A 572 35.67 -7.16 -7.12
CA PRO A 572 35.91 -7.74 -5.79
C PRO A 572 35.27 -9.11 -5.61
N THR A 573 36.05 -10.04 -5.06
CA THR A 573 35.63 -11.41 -4.71
C THR A 573 35.10 -11.53 -3.28
N GLU A 574 35.18 -10.46 -2.49
CA GLU A 574 34.63 -10.40 -1.14
C GLU A 574 33.10 -10.48 -1.15
N ALA A 575 32.52 -11.17 -0.16
CA ALA A 575 31.08 -11.30 -0.01
C ALA A 575 30.42 -9.94 0.27
N LEU A 576 29.41 -9.58 -0.52
CA LEU A 576 28.62 -8.37 -0.30
C LEU A 576 27.81 -8.47 1.00
N PRO A 577 27.56 -7.33 1.69
CA PRO A 577 26.72 -7.33 2.89
C PRO A 577 25.30 -7.84 2.56
N PRO A 578 24.67 -8.62 3.47
CA PRO A 578 23.36 -9.20 3.19
C PRO A 578 22.29 -8.12 2.99
N ASP A 579 21.53 -8.25 1.90
CA ASP A 579 20.46 -7.32 1.54
C ASP A 579 19.32 -7.39 2.57
N ALA A 580 19.19 -6.31 3.37
CA ALA A 580 18.17 -6.18 4.40
C ALA A 580 16.73 -6.19 3.83
N VAL A 581 16.55 -5.82 2.56
CA VAL A 581 15.25 -5.87 1.86
C VAL A 581 14.97 -7.29 1.37
N ALA A 582 15.98 -8.04 0.94
CA ALA A 582 15.83 -9.46 0.61
C ALA A 582 15.43 -10.29 1.86
N LEU A 583 16.07 -10.03 3.01
CA LEU A 583 15.73 -10.62 4.30
C LEU A 583 14.30 -10.28 4.78
N ALA A 584 13.75 -9.12 4.39
CA ALA A 584 12.40 -8.71 4.76
C ALA A 584 11.29 -9.24 3.82
N LEU A 585 11.61 -9.47 2.54
CA LEU A 585 10.66 -9.94 1.52
C LEU A 585 10.58 -11.47 1.41
N GLN A 586 11.59 -12.20 1.87
CA GLN A 586 11.61 -13.66 1.88
C GLN A 586 11.15 -14.18 3.23
N GLY A 587 9.89 -14.63 3.33
CA GLY A 587 9.37 -15.39 4.47
C GLY A 587 9.92 -16.82 4.53
N SER A 588 11.24 -16.97 4.46
CA SER A 588 12.00 -18.21 4.33
C SER A 588 13.10 -18.23 5.38
N ASP A 589 13.20 -19.32 6.15
CA ASP A 589 14.21 -19.48 7.21
C ASP A 589 15.66 -19.61 6.71
N ALA A 590 15.88 -19.67 5.39
CA ALA A 590 17.20 -19.71 4.79
C ALA A 590 17.73 -18.29 4.50
N PRO A 591 18.87 -17.85 5.06
CA PRO A 591 19.50 -16.59 4.68
C PRO A 591 19.91 -16.62 3.19
N PRO A 592 19.84 -15.49 2.47
CA PRO A 592 20.26 -15.44 1.08
C PRO A 592 21.75 -15.80 0.95
N PRO A 593 22.16 -16.50 -0.13
CA PRO A 593 23.56 -16.85 -0.34
C PRO A 593 24.41 -15.57 -0.37
N ALA A 594 25.51 -15.58 0.36
CA ALA A 594 26.49 -14.51 0.33
C ALA A 594 27.18 -14.53 -1.04
N LEU A 595 26.97 -13.49 -1.85
CA LEU A 595 27.52 -13.37 -3.20
C LEU A 595 28.49 -12.18 -3.25
N SER A 596 29.59 -12.33 -3.97
CA SER A 596 30.53 -11.25 -4.28
C SER A 596 30.07 -10.40 -5.46
N GLU A 597 30.72 -9.25 -5.67
CA GLU A 597 30.44 -8.42 -6.84
C GLU A 597 30.66 -9.20 -8.15
N GLN A 598 31.78 -9.94 -8.23
CA GLN A 598 32.08 -10.84 -9.35
C GLN A 598 30.97 -11.87 -9.58
N ALA A 599 30.49 -12.56 -8.53
CA ALA A 599 29.44 -13.57 -8.65
C ALA A 599 28.11 -12.97 -9.13
N VAL A 600 27.77 -11.75 -8.70
CA VAL A 600 26.56 -11.05 -9.16
C VAL A 600 26.66 -10.62 -10.62
N LEU A 601 27.82 -10.15 -11.07
CA LEU A 601 28.04 -9.81 -12.48
C LEU A 601 27.99 -11.06 -13.38
N ALA A 602 28.56 -12.18 -12.94
CA ALA A 602 28.43 -13.47 -13.64
C ALA A 602 26.98 -13.94 -13.74
N LEU A 603 26.20 -13.86 -12.64
CA LEU A 603 24.77 -14.12 -12.64
C LEU A 603 23.99 -13.18 -13.58
N THR A 604 24.42 -11.92 -13.72
CA THR A 604 23.79 -10.94 -14.61
C THR A 604 23.97 -11.32 -16.08
N LEU A 605 25.15 -11.80 -16.48
CA LEU A 605 25.40 -12.33 -17.84
C LEU A 605 24.57 -13.59 -18.11
N ILE A 606 24.51 -14.51 -17.15
CA ILE A 606 23.72 -15.74 -17.27
C ILE A 606 22.22 -15.44 -17.43
N ASP A 607 21.70 -14.47 -16.67
CA ASP A 607 20.31 -14.01 -16.77
C ASP A 607 19.98 -13.32 -18.12
N ALA A 608 21.00 -12.89 -18.87
CA ALA A 608 20.85 -12.27 -20.19
C ALA A 608 20.77 -13.29 -21.34
N LEU A 609 21.35 -14.49 -21.18
CA LEU A 609 21.44 -15.53 -22.21
C LEU A 609 20.10 -15.81 -22.94
N PRO A 610 18.93 -15.91 -22.27
CA PRO A 610 17.66 -16.19 -22.95
C PRO A 610 17.20 -15.15 -23.97
N TYR A 611 17.70 -13.91 -23.87
CA TYR A 611 17.29 -12.80 -24.74
C TYR A 611 18.16 -12.68 -25.99
N LEU A 612 19.39 -13.21 -25.97
CA LEU A 612 20.38 -12.95 -27.01
C LEU A 612 19.96 -13.47 -28.39
N PRO A 613 20.31 -12.78 -29.49
CA PRO A 613 20.34 -13.37 -30.83
C PRO A 613 21.19 -14.65 -30.85
N ILE A 614 20.82 -15.63 -31.69
CA ILE A 614 21.48 -16.95 -31.75
C ILE A 614 23.00 -16.86 -31.92
N ALA A 615 23.49 -15.95 -32.78
CA ALA A 615 24.93 -15.76 -33.00
C ALA A 615 25.66 -15.34 -31.72
N LEU A 616 25.10 -14.41 -30.94
CA LEU A 616 25.66 -13.99 -29.66
C LEU A 616 25.48 -15.07 -28.59
N LEU A 617 24.40 -15.86 -28.62
CA LEU A 617 24.24 -16.97 -27.68
C LEU A 617 25.34 -18.03 -27.85
N GLU A 618 25.73 -18.37 -29.09
CA GLU A 618 26.83 -19.32 -29.33
C GLU A 618 28.18 -18.84 -28.79
N GLU A 619 28.42 -17.53 -28.81
CA GLU A 619 29.64 -16.88 -28.32
C GLU A 619 29.64 -16.72 -26.79
N TRP A 620 28.51 -16.33 -26.21
CA TRP A 620 28.41 -15.97 -24.78
C TRP A 620 28.21 -17.16 -23.85
N LEU A 621 27.72 -18.30 -24.35
CA LEU A 621 27.67 -19.56 -23.57
C LEU A 621 29.06 -19.96 -23.01
N PRO A 622 30.13 -20.14 -23.82
CA PRO A 622 31.45 -20.48 -23.31
C PRO A 622 32.06 -19.38 -22.43
N LEU A 623 31.91 -18.09 -22.78
CA LEU A 623 32.44 -16.97 -21.98
C LEU A 623 31.83 -16.92 -20.56
N CYS A 624 30.52 -17.16 -20.43
CA CYS A 624 29.88 -17.24 -19.11
C CYS A 624 30.34 -18.46 -18.31
N ALA A 625 30.71 -19.57 -18.98
CA ALA A 625 31.24 -20.76 -18.32
C ALA A 625 32.72 -20.59 -17.90
N GLU A 626 33.51 -19.83 -18.66
CA GLU A 626 34.87 -19.43 -18.28
C GLU A 626 34.83 -18.52 -17.05
N LEU A 627 34.01 -17.45 -17.06
CA LEU A 627 33.83 -16.57 -15.90
C LEU A 627 33.28 -17.29 -14.65
N LEU A 628 32.45 -18.32 -14.81
CA LEU A 628 31.99 -19.17 -13.70
C LEU A 628 33.16 -19.89 -13.00
N ASN A 629 34.20 -20.27 -13.72
CA ASN A 629 35.35 -20.99 -13.16
C ASN A 629 36.40 -20.05 -12.54
N GLU A 630 36.40 -18.76 -12.90
CA GLU A 630 37.19 -17.70 -12.22
C GLU A 630 36.68 -17.39 -10.80
N ILE A 631 35.45 -17.77 -10.45
CA ILE A 631 34.89 -17.57 -9.11
C ILE A 631 35.62 -18.48 -8.11
N SER A 632 36.38 -17.86 -7.21
CA SER A 632 37.28 -18.57 -6.30
C SER A 632 36.58 -19.33 -5.17
N ASP A 633 35.46 -18.80 -4.66
CA ASP A 633 34.64 -19.37 -3.58
C ASP A 633 33.67 -20.44 -4.13
N ASP A 634 33.79 -21.66 -3.62
CA ASP A 634 33.00 -22.80 -4.11
C ASP A 634 31.50 -22.69 -3.82
N SER A 635 31.09 -22.00 -2.75
CA SER A 635 29.68 -21.79 -2.42
C SER A 635 29.04 -20.80 -3.38
N MET A 636 29.72 -19.68 -3.65
CA MET A 636 29.31 -18.73 -4.68
C MET A 636 29.26 -19.40 -6.06
N ARG A 637 30.31 -20.14 -6.42
CA ARG A 637 30.40 -20.86 -7.70
C ARG A 637 29.25 -21.85 -7.89
N GLU A 638 28.91 -22.67 -6.88
CA GLU A 638 27.77 -23.59 -6.99
C GLU A 638 26.42 -22.85 -7.13
N ASN A 639 26.24 -21.68 -6.50
CA ASN A 639 25.04 -20.85 -6.74
C ASN A 639 24.97 -20.33 -8.20
N VAL A 640 26.09 -19.85 -8.75
CA VAL A 640 26.14 -19.37 -10.15
C VAL A 640 25.95 -20.53 -11.14
N LYS A 641 26.57 -21.68 -10.90
CA LYS A 641 26.41 -22.93 -11.66
C LYS A 641 24.98 -23.46 -11.62
N ALA A 642 24.33 -23.42 -10.47
CA ALA A 642 22.92 -23.80 -10.33
C ALA A 642 22.00 -22.90 -11.16
N ARG A 643 22.22 -21.57 -11.15
CA ARG A 643 21.46 -20.64 -12.00
C ARG A 643 21.77 -20.82 -13.49
N TYR A 644 23.02 -21.10 -13.85
CA TYR A 644 23.39 -21.45 -15.23
C TYR A 644 22.58 -22.65 -15.71
N TRP A 645 22.59 -23.74 -14.94
CA TRP A 645 21.81 -24.95 -15.25
C TRP A 645 20.30 -24.69 -15.31
N GLU A 646 19.76 -23.91 -14.36
CA GLU A 646 18.36 -23.49 -14.36
C GLU A 646 17.99 -22.76 -15.65
N VAL A 647 18.78 -21.79 -16.11
CA VAL A 647 18.53 -21.03 -17.35
C VAL A 647 18.48 -21.93 -18.60
N LEU A 648 19.26 -23.01 -18.64
CA LEU A 648 19.25 -23.97 -19.76
C LEU A 648 18.02 -24.91 -19.74
N VAL A 649 17.40 -25.15 -18.59
CA VAL A 649 16.39 -26.21 -18.38
C VAL A 649 14.99 -25.70 -18.03
N SER A 650 14.88 -24.48 -17.47
CA SER A 650 13.62 -23.89 -16.97
C SER A 650 12.60 -23.54 -18.06
N GLY A 651 13.00 -23.53 -19.33
CA GLY A 651 12.19 -23.03 -20.43
C GLY A 651 12.14 -21.50 -20.54
N GLU A 652 13.09 -20.77 -19.92
CA GLU A 652 13.30 -19.34 -20.19
C GLU A 652 13.72 -19.08 -21.65
N MET A 653 14.32 -20.06 -22.33
CA MET A 653 14.69 -20.02 -23.75
C MET A 653 13.58 -20.53 -24.68
N ASP A 654 13.47 -19.97 -25.88
CA ASP A 654 12.64 -20.53 -26.95
C ASP A 654 13.30 -21.74 -27.64
N ALA A 655 12.58 -22.38 -28.57
CA ALA A 655 12.99 -23.66 -29.15
C ALA A 655 14.33 -23.57 -29.92
N GLU A 656 14.60 -22.47 -30.61
CA GLU A 656 15.83 -22.28 -31.38
C GLU A 656 17.03 -22.07 -30.44
N ARG A 657 16.92 -21.16 -29.46
CA ARG A 657 17.97 -20.95 -28.44
C ARG A 657 18.22 -22.20 -27.59
N SER A 658 17.16 -22.91 -27.23
CA SER A 658 17.25 -24.20 -26.52
C SER A 658 18.02 -25.24 -27.33
N GLY A 659 17.79 -25.33 -28.65
CA GLY A 659 18.53 -26.23 -29.53
C GLY A 659 20.03 -25.93 -29.56
N VAL A 660 20.39 -24.64 -29.62
CA VAL A 660 21.77 -24.16 -29.56
C VAL A 660 22.42 -24.48 -28.20
N ALA A 661 21.73 -24.18 -27.11
CA ALA A 661 22.16 -24.47 -25.74
C ALA A 661 22.40 -25.98 -25.51
N VAL A 662 21.48 -26.84 -25.95
CA VAL A 662 21.62 -28.30 -25.87
C VAL A 662 22.79 -28.81 -26.73
N CYS A 663 22.93 -28.29 -27.95
CA CYS A 663 24.05 -28.63 -28.83
C CYS A 663 25.41 -28.28 -28.19
N TRP A 664 25.53 -27.08 -27.62
CA TRP A 664 26.72 -26.66 -26.90
C TRP A 664 27.00 -27.53 -25.67
N TRP A 665 25.98 -27.79 -24.85
CA TRP A 665 26.09 -28.61 -23.64
C TRP A 665 26.52 -30.06 -23.93
N THR A 666 25.98 -30.68 -24.99
CA THR A 666 26.17 -32.11 -25.28
C THR A 666 27.30 -32.42 -26.27
N THR A 667 27.63 -31.51 -27.19
CA THR A 667 28.58 -31.78 -28.30
C THR A 667 29.71 -30.78 -28.43
N LYS A 668 29.64 -29.59 -27.82
CA LYS A 668 30.72 -28.58 -27.84
C LYS A 668 31.47 -28.45 -26.50
N GLY A 669 31.36 -29.45 -25.61
CA GLY A 669 32.06 -29.49 -24.32
C GLY A 669 31.49 -28.57 -23.22
N GLY A 670 30.25 -28.07 -23.38
CA GLY A 670 29.65 -27.14 -22.43
C GLY A 670 29.40 -27.76 -21.05
N ARG A 671 29.00 -29.03 -21.00
CA ARG A 671 28.84 -29.78 -19.75
C ARG A 671 30.14 -29.84 -18.96
N GLU A 672 31.24 -30.18 -19.63
CA GLU A 672 32.56 -30.36 -19.01
C GLU A 672 33.06 -29.02 -18.46
N ARG A 673 32.96 -27.94 -19.25
CA ARG A 673 33.31 -26.57 -18.83
C ARG A 673 32.53 -26.08 -17.62
N VAL A 674 31.21 -26.31 -17.55
CA VAL A 674 30.36 -25.80 -16.44
C VAL A 674 30.44 -26.67 -15.19
N LEU A 675 30.56 -27.99 -15.33
CA LEU A 675 30.62 -28.89 -14.18
C LEU A 675 32.04 -29.02 -13.60
N TYR A 676 33.04 -29.22 -14.46
CA TYR A 676 34.38 -29.69 -14.12
C TYR A 676 35.51 -28.75 -14.56
N GLY A 677 35.23 -27.57 -15.13
CA GLY A 677 36.24 -26.69 -15.72
C GLY A 677 37.38 -26.22 -14.80
N ARG A 678 37.21 -26.32 -13.47
CA ARG A 678 38.26 -26.05 -12.46
C ARG A 678 39.13 -27.28 -12.13
N GLU A 679 38.68 -28.49 -12.48
CA GLU A 679 39.34 -29.76 -12.13
C GLU A 679 40.34 -30.23 -13.21
N GLU A 680 40.24 -29.71 -14.44
CA GLU A 680 41.15 -30.11 -15.54
C GLU A 680 42.59 -29.62 -15.31
N GLU A 681 42.82 -28.44 -14.71
CA GLU A 681 44.17 -27.93 -14.43
C GLU A 681 44.95 -28.78 -13.41
N LEU A 682 44.25 -29.45 -12.49
CA LEU A 682 44.87 -30.28 -11.44
C LEU A 682 45.29 -31.67 -11.96
N ASN A 683 44.66 -32.18 -13.03
CA ASN A 683 44.83 -33.58 -13.46
C ASN A 683 45.99 -33.81 -14.45
N PHE A 684 46.62 -32.77 -15.01
CA PHE A 684 47.75 -32.93 -15.95
C PHE A 684 49.13 -33.14 -15.31
N MET A 685 49.24 -33.15 -13.97
CA MET A 685 50.53 -33.15 -13.24
C MET A 685 50.84 -34.38 -12.38
N SER A 686 50.07 -35.48 -12.45
CA SER A 686 50.35 -36.71 -11.69
C SER A 686 50.44 -37.98 -12.54
N GLY A 687 51.42 -38.01 -13.44
CA GLY A 687 51.83 -39.20 -14.19
C GLY A 687 52.80 -40.12 -13.43
N ALA A 688 52.52 -40.46 -12.17
CA ALA A 688 53.33 -41.39 -11.38
C ALA A 688 52.49 -42.17 -10.36
N LEU A 689 52.34 -43.48 -10.56
CA LEU A 689 51.72 -44.40 -9.60
C LEU A 689 52.65 -44.63 -8.38
N PRO A 690 52.18 -44.41 -7.14
CA PRO A 690 52.74 -45.05 -5.95
C PRO A 690 52.06 -46.40 -5.72
N VAL A 691 52.87 -47.39 -5.34
CA VAL A 691 52.39 -48.74 -4.94
C VAL A 691 51.67 -48.66 -3.59
N GLU A 692 50.62 -49.48 -3.39
CA GLU A 692 49.97 -49.65 -2.09
C GLU A 692 50.96 -50.16 -1.03
N GLU A 693 51.14 -49.42 0.06
CA GLU A 693 51.38 -50.05 1.37
C GLU A 693 50.41 -49.48 2.40
N ARG A 694 49.53 -50.35 2.90
CA ARG A 694 48.63 -50.04 4.01
C ARG A 694 49.38 -50.24 5.31
N HIS A 695 49.48 -49.21 6.14
CA HIS A 695 49.57 -49.44 7.58
C HIS A 695 48.62 -48.54 8.38
N ILE A 696 48.19 -49.11 9.49
CA ILE A 696 47.01 -48.72 10.27
C ILE A 696 47.39 -47.67 11.33
N ARG A 697 46.50 -46.68 11.48
CA ARG A 697 46.20 -45.84 12.67
C ARG A 697 47.21 -45.82 13.84
N GLU A 698 47.47 -44.62 14.34
CA GLU A 698 47.12 -44.28 15.73
C GLU A 698 46.93 -42.77 15.93
N ASN A 699 46.00 -42.40 16.82
CA ASN A 699 45.71 -41.01 17.21
C ASN A 699 46.32 -40.75 18.61
N MET A 700 46.84 -39.54 18.83
CA MET A 700 46.82 -38.75 20.09
C MET A 700 47.39 -37.36 19.73
N ASP A 701 46.67 -36.26 19.96
CA ASP A 701 46.58 -35.47 21.21
C ASP A 701 47.96 -34.92 21.67
N VAL A 702 48.15 -33.67 22.13
CA VAL A 702 47.30 -32.46 22.26
C VAL A 702 48.26 -31.26 22.53
N ASP A 703 47.85 -30.02 22.22
CA ASP A 703 48.41 -28.71 22.64
C ASP A 703 49.93 -28.38 22.50
N THR A 704 50.23 -27.14 22.08
CA THR A 704 50.78 -26.07 22.96
C THR A 704 50.85 -24.72 22.20
N ILE A 705 50.56 -23.64 22.92
CA ILE A 705 50.54 -22.22 22.50
C ILE A 705 51.91 -21.57 22.79
N ASP A 706 52.45 -20.68 21.92
CA ASP A 706 52.54 -19.22 22.19
C ASP A 706 53.41 -18.38 21.19
N ARG A 707 52.94 -17.14 20.95
CA ARG A 707 53.63 -15.86 20.67
C ARG A 707 54.98 -15.69 19.93
N SER A 708 54.90 -14.85 18.88
CA SER A 708 55.40 -13.45 18.82
C SER A 708 56.63 -13.03 17.97
N TYR A 709 56.36 -12.07 17.06
CA TYR A 709 57.08 -10.83 16.73
C TYR A 709 58.62 -10.76 16.52
N ALA A 710 58.99 -10.69 15.23
CA ALA A 710 59.53 -9.51 14.54
C ALA A 710 61.06 -9.14 14.50
N PHE A 711 61.39 -8.42 13.40
CA PHE A 711 62.58 -7.62 13.06
C PHE A 711 63.95 -8.31 12.80
N HIS A 712 64.43 -8.28 11.55
CA HIS A 712 65.47 -7.32 11.11
C HIS A 712 65.78 -7.36 9.58
N HIS A 713 65.98 -6.18 8.97
CA HIS A 713 66.58 -5.93 7.62
C HIS A 713 68.14 -5.82 7.71
N PRO A 714 68.96 -5.42 6.69
CA PRO A 714 68.80 -5.13 5.23
C PRO A 714 69.92 -5.88 4.39
N PRO A 715 70.56 -5.44 3.26
CA PRO A 715 70.35 -4.27 2.36
C PRO A 715 70.53 -4.43 0.80
N ARG A 716 69.88 -3.52 0.05
CA ARG A 716 70.32 -2.77 -1.17
C ARG A 716 70.94 -3.54 -2.39
N SER A 717 70.56 -3.27 -3.65
CA SER A 717 70.74 -1.94 -4.29
C SER A 717 70.21 -1.79 -5.75
N ARG A 718 69.74 -0.56 -6.07
CA ARG A 718 69.88 0.23 -7.33
C ARG A 718 69.26 -0.25 -8.69
N LEU A 719 68.18 0.45 -9.07
CA LEU A 719 67.84 0.95 -10.43
C LEU A 719 68.86 2.07 -10.86
N PRO A 720 68.82 2.78 -12.05
CA PRO A 720 67.74 2.99 -13.04
C PRO A 720 68.25 3.10 -14.54
N PRO A 721 67.66 3.88 -15.50
CA PRO A 721 66.40 3.69 -16.24
C PRO A 721 66.55 3.81 -17.81
N PRO A 722 65.68 4.44 -18.65
CA PRO A 722 65.07 3.73 -19.80
C PRO A 722 65.27 4.44 -21.17
N ARG A 723 64.55 4.01 -22.23
CA ARG A 723 64.15 4.86 -23.38
C ARG A 723 62.97 4.28 -24.19
N ARG A 724 62.12 5.17 -24.73
CA ARG A 724 61.03 4.93 -25.69
C ARG A 724 61.35 5.63 -27.04
N PRO A 725 60.58 5.43 -28.14
CA PRO A 725 61.01 5.64 -29.54
C PRO A 725 60.77 7.08 -30.06
N PRO A 726 60.95 7.42 -31.37
CA PRO A 726 59.89 7.20 -32.40
C PRO A 726 60.31 7.09 -33.92
N ASP A 727 59.34 6.68 -34.74
CA ASP A 727 58.94 7.12 -36.11
C ASP A 727 59.85 7.35 -37.36
N SER A 728 59.50 6.58 -38.42
CA SER A 728 59.00 7.02 -39.76
C SER A 728 59.90 7.23 -41.01
N ASN A 729 59.25 7.04 -42.18
CA ASN A 729 59.40 7.66 -43.53
C ASN A 729 60.35 7.09 -44.64
N ARG A 730 59.77 6.41 -45.67
CA ARG A 730 59.53 6.89 -47.08
C ARG A 730 59.16 5.74 -48.07
N ARG A 731 58.01 5.79 -48.78
CA ARG A 731 57.79 6.16 -50.22
C ARG A 731 58.69 5.42 -51.24
N ARG A 732 58.19 4.74 -52.30
CA ARG A 732 57.35 5.12 -53.49
C ARG A 732 56.88 3.83 -54.23
N ASN A 733 56.11 3.75 -55.32
CA ASN A 733 54.99 4.47 -56.02
C ASN A 733 54.50 3.53 -57.17
N HIS A 734 53.21 3.52 -57.55
CA HIS A 734 52.76 3.64 -58.95
C HIS A 734 51.23 3.82 -59.10
N ASP A 735 50.78 4.14 -60.32
CA ASP A 735 49.61 4.98 -60.61
C ASP A 735 48.48 4.31 -61.43
N HIS A 736 47.39 5.08 -61.56
CA HIS A 736 46.25 5.04 -62.49
C HIS A 736 44.95 4.37 -62.01
N ASP A 737 43.74 4.92 -62.17
CA ASP A 737 43.11 6.27 -62.36
C ASP A 737 41.77 6.01 -63.12
N ARG A 738 40.69 6.73 -62.76
CA ARG A 738 39.32 6.75 -63.36
C ARG A 738 38.48 5.45 -63.25
N GLY A 739 37.14 5.50 -63.11
CA GLY A 739 36.27 6.66 -62.86
C GLY A 739 34.77 6.40 -63.08
N ARG A 740 33.96 6.63 -62.02
CA ARG A 740 32.56 7.15 -62.01
C ARG A 740 31.37 6.37 -62.64
N VAL A 741 30.53 5.81 -61.75
CA VAL A 741 29.03 5.82 -61.69
C VAL A 741 28.17 5.36 -62.90
N THR A 742 27.35 4.31 -62.71
CA THR A 742 25.85 4.36 -62.72
C THR A 742 25.20 3.00 -62.32
N LYS A 743 24.09 3.04 -61.58
CA LYS A 743 23.04 1.97 -61.46
C LYS A 743 21.97 2.20 -62.58
N PRO A 744 20.99 1.32 -62.91
CA PRO A 744 20.31 0.35 -62.00
C PRO A 744 19.77 -1.01 -62.58
N ALA A 745 19.25 -1.82 -61.65
CA ALA A 745 18.08 -2.74 -61.71
C ALA A 745 17.99 -3.95 -62.70
N SER A 746 17.60 -5.10 -62.12
CA SER A 746 16.90 -6.24 -62.73
C SER A 746 15.70 -6.61 -61.81
N ASN A 747 14.48 -6.87 -62.29
CA ASN A 747 13.97 -8.10 -62.96
C ASN A 747 14.18 -9.40 -62.13
N SER A 748 13.26 -10.38 -62.11
CA SER A 748 11.82 -10.46 -62.46
C SER A 748 11.26 -11.85 -62.06
N LYS A 749 9.92 -12.00 -62.00
CA LYS A 749 9.12 -13.18 -61.60
C LYS A 749 9.43 -14.55 -62.28
N SER A 750 8.75 -15.58 -61.74
CA SER A 750 8.26 -16.85 -62.35
C SER A 750 9.04 -18.15 -62.00
N THR A 751 8.43 -19.35 -61.88
CA THR A 751 7.10 -19.84 -62.36
C THR A 751 6.67 -21.19 -61.70
N ARG A 752 5.34 -21.41 -61.48
CA ARG A 752 4.53 -22.67 -61.77
C ARG A 752 4.89 -24.02 -61.06
N LEU A 753 4.10 -25.12 -61.01
CA LEU A 753 2.74 -25.66 -61.40
C LEU A 753 2.44 -26.82 -60.38
N SER A 754 1.31 -27.56 -60.29
CA SER A 754 -0.17 -27.32 -60.33
C SER A 754 -0.93 -28.66 -60.07
N ASN A 755 -2.28 -28.67 -60.20
CA ASN A 755 -3.20 -29.84 -60.35
C ASN A 755 -3.49 -30.70 -59.09
N ASP A 756 -4.74 -30.88 -58.61
CA ASP A 756 -5.98 -31.55 -59.14
C ASP A 756 -6.02 -33.07 -58.80
N HIS A 757 -7.14 -33.75 -58.47
CA HIS A 757 -8.57 -33.39 -58.29
C HIS A 757 -9.31 -34.46 -57.40
N HIS A 758 -10.61 -34.24 -57.14
CA HIS A 758 -11.60 -34.94 -56.26
C HIS A 758 -11.76 -36.50 -56.15
N SER A 759 -12.06 -36.97 -54.91
CA SER A 759 -13.21 -37.84 -54.43
C SER A 759 -13.46 -39.29 -54.95
N PRO A 760 -14.38 -40.13 -54.37
CA PRO A 760 -15.08 -40.17 -53.03
C PRO A 760 -15.23 -41.60 -52.36
N THR A 761 -16.01 -41.68 -51.24
CA THR A 761 -16.78 -42.87 -50.69
C THR A 761 -16.02 -44.07 -50.05
N VAL A 762 -16.52 -44.90 -49.09
CA VAL A 762 -17.73 -44.99 -48.20
C VAL A 762 -17.51 -46.00 -47.03
N ASN A 763 -18.15 -45.79 -45.84
CA ASN A 763 -18.42 -46.72 -44.69
C ASN A 763 -17.25 -47.55 -44.06
N TRP A 764 -17.23 -47.94 -42.77
CA TRP A 764 -18.24 -48.67 -41.97
C TRP A 764 -17.99 -48.57 -40.45
N PHE A 765 -19.04 -48.77 -39.64
CA PHE A 765 -18.93 -49.11 -38.21
C PHE A 765 -18.73 -50.62 -38.03
N ARG A 766 -17.69 -51.03 -37.27
CA ARG A 766 -17.73 -52.22 -36.40
C ARG A 766 -16.62 -52.12 -35.35
N VAL A 767 -16.96 -52.27 -34.09
CA VAL A 767 -16.02 -52.51 -32.99
C VAL A 767 -16.50 -53.79 -32.32
N ASP A 768 -15.76 -54.87 -32.53
CA ASP A 768 -15.89 -56.07 -31.70
C ASP A 768 -14.88 -55.97 -30.54
N ASN A 769 -15.30 -56.44 -29.38
CA ASN A 769 -14.63 -56.20 -28.10
C ASN A 769 -14.04 -57.53 -27.60
N THR A 770 -12.71 -57.68 -27.60
CA THR A 770 -12.03 -58.70 -26.80
C THR A 770 -10.68 -58.18 -26.30
N SER A 771 -10.44 -58.40 -25.02
CA SER A 771 -9.14 -58.27 -24.38
C SER A 771 -8.09 -59.18 -25.02
N ASP A 772 -6.85 -58.72 -25.07
CA ASP A 772 -5.75 -59.53 -24.53
C ASP A 772 -4.57 -58.66 -24.09
N ASN A 773 -3.95 -59.08 -22.99
CA ASN A 773 -2.79 -58.44 -22.39
C ASN A 773 -1.52 -59.19 -22.82
N PRO A 774 -0.50 -58.49 -23.31
CA PRO A 774 0.86 -58.94 -23.07
C PRO A 774 1.67 -57.89 -22.31
N THR A 775 2.35 -58.36 -21.27
CA THR A 775 3.41 -57.67 -20.54
C THR A 775 4.46 -57.08 -21.49
N THR A 776 4.43 -55.77 -21.69
CA THR A 776 5.52 -54.98 -22.28
C THR A 776 6.10 -54.06 -21.22
N GLN A 777 7.43 -53.99 -21.14
CA GLN A 777 8.14 -53.04 -20.28
C GLN A 777 7.61 -51.62 -20.52
N LEU A 778 7.30 -50.89 -19.45
CA LEU A 778 6.84 -49.51 -19.54
C LEU A 778 7.99 -48.65 -20.07
N ASP A 779 7.84 -48.13 -21.28
CA ASP A 779 8.78 -47.16 -21.84
C ASP A 779 8.65 -45.83 -21.08
N THR A 780 9.56 -45.62 -20.13
CA THR A 780 9.57 -44.44 -19.24
C THR A 780 9.93 -43.14 -19.97
N ASN A 781 10.21 -43.18 -21.27
CA ASN A 781 10.48 -41.98 -22.08
C ASN A 781 9.19 -41.37 -22.67
N LEU A 782 8.05 -42.06 -22.59
CA LEU A 782 6.77 -41.58 -23.15
C LEU A 782 5.97 -40.75 -22.13
N PRO A 783 5.46 -39.55 -22.51
CA PRO A 783 4.70 -38.65 -21.63
C PRO A 783 3.54 -39.28 -20.83
N LYS A 784 2.86 -40.29 -21.38
CA LYS A 784 1.79 -41.03 -20.70
C LYS A 784 2.24 -41.92 -19.53
N ASN A 785 3.54 -42.16 -19.38
CA ASN A 785 4.14 -43.06 -18.38
C ASN A 785 4.88 -42.30 -17.25
N PHE A 786 4.93 -40.96 -17.27
CA PHE A 786 5.49 -40.18 -16.16
C PHE A 786 4.53 -40.10 -14.96
N ARG A 787 5.05 -39.67 -13.80
CA ARG A 787 4.27 -39.45 -12.56
C ARG A 787 3.05 -38.52 -12.74
N GLN A 788 3.10 -37.62 -13.72
CA GLN A 788 1.99 -36.75 -14.10
C GLN A 788 1.74 -36.96 -15.61
N PRO A 789 0.90 -37.94 -15.99
CA PRO A 789 0.70 -38.29 -17.39
C PRO A 789 -0.07 -37.19 -18.13
N LEU A 790 0.29 -36.93 -19.39
CA LEU A 790 -0.39 -35.95 -20.22
C LEU A 790 -1.45 -36.60 -21.13
N THR A 791 -2.66 -36.02 -21.15
CA THR A 791 -3.76 -36.43 -22.03
C THR A 791 -3.47 -36.02 -23.47
N CYS A 792 -3.74 -36.90 -24.44
CA CYS A 792 -3.60 -36.59 -25.87
C CYS A 792 -4.58 -35.50 -26.29
N PHE A 793 -4.10 -34.42 -26.90
CA PHE A 793 -4.92 -33.30 -27.39
C PHE A 793 -6.11 -33.76 -28.26
N PHE A 794 -5.85 -34.57 -29.29
CA PHE A 794 -6.91 -35.04 -30.21
C PHE A 794 -7.92 -35.94 -29.51
N TRP A 795 -7.46 -36.82 -28.61
CA TRP A 795 -8.37 -37.62 -27.80
C TRP A 795 -9.19 -36.75 -26.85
N TYR A 796 -8.60 -35.75 -26.21
CA TYR A 796 -9.34 -34.85 -25.32
C TYR A 796 -10.44 -34.11 -26.08
N GLN A 797 -10.06 -33.44 -27.17
CA GLN A 797 -10.91 -32.51 -27.92
C GLN A 797 -11.96 -33.22 -28.80
N TYR A 798 -11.61 -34.36 -29.41
CA TYR A 798 -12.45 -35.05 -30.41
C TYR A 798 -12.83 -36.47 -30.01
N LYS A 799 -12.45 -36.94 -28.80
CA LYS A 799 -12.62 -38.33 -28.31
C LYS A 799 -12.08 -39.41 -29.26
N ARG A 800 -11.16 -39.03 -30.15
CA ARG A 800 -10.54 -39.90 -31.15
C ARG A 800 -9.11 -39.46 -31.41
N CYS A 801 -8.20 -40.44 -31.48
CA CYS A 801 -6.82 -40.24 -31.91
C CYS A 801 -6.55 -41.18 -33.09
N SER A 802 -5.68 -40.77 -34.02
CA SER A 802 -5.28 -41.59 -35.17
C SER A 802 -4.26 -42.68 -34.82
N LYS A 803 -3.57 -42.55 -33.68
CA LYS A 803 -2.67 -43.57 -33.13
C LYS A 803 -3.42 -44.46 -32.14
N SER A 804 -3.01 -45.72 -32.00
CA SER A 804 -3.51 -46.61 -30.95
C SER A 804 -3.03 -46.17 -29.55
N PHE A 805 -3.58 -46.78 -28.48
CA PHE A 805 -3.19 -46.46 -27.11
C PHE A 805 -1.71 -46.81 -26.81
N SER A 806 -1.16 -47.86 -27.40
CA SER A 806 0.24 -48.23 -27.28
C SER A 806 1.16 -47.27 -28.03
N GLU A 807 0.79 -46.85 -29.24
CA GLU A 807 1.63 -46.00 -30.13
C GLU A 807 1.55 -44.49 -29.85
N CYS A 808 0.49 -44.00 -29.20
CA CYS A 808 0.40 -42.59 -28.85
C CYS A 808 1.31 -42.28 -27.65
N PRO A 809 2.16 -41.25 -27.69
CA PRO A 809 2.99 -40.85 -26.54
C PRO A 809 2.18 -40.30 -25.36
N TYR A 810 0.90 -39.97 -25.57
CA TYR A 810 0.00 -39.33 -24.61
C TYR A 810 -1.19 -40.24 -24.26
N ALA A 811 -1.78 -40.03 -23.08
CA ALA A 811 -2.89 -40.85 -22.58
C ALA A 811 -4.20 -40.63 -23.37
N HIS A 812 -4.94 -41.71 -23.63
CA HIS A 812 -6.30 -41.67 -24.20
C HIS A 812 -7.37 -41.82 -23.10
N TYR A 813 -7.14 -41.14 -21.99
CA TYR A 813 -8.08 -40.90 -20.89
C TYR A 813 -7.72 -39.56 -20.28
N ASP A 814 -8.67 -38.91 -19.60
CA ASP A 814 -8.44 -37.59 -19.01
C ASP A 814 -7.57 -37.71 -17.75
N THR A 815 -6.43 -37.02 -17.77
CA THR A 815 -5.45 -36.96 -16.69
C THR A 815 -5.47 -35.63 -15.93
N GLY A 816 -6.34 -34.69 -16.33
CA GLY A 816 -6.35 -33.31 -15.84
C GLY A 816 -5.28 -32.40 -16.45
N PHE A 817 -4.35 -32.94 -17.24
CA PHE A 817 -3.25 -32.19 -17.86
C PHE A 817 -3.14 -32.53 -19.34
N ILE A 818 -3.55 -31.63 -20.23
CA ILE A 818 -3.68 -31.88 -21.66
C ILE A 818 -2.38 -31.49 -22.39
N ALA A 819 -1.90 -32.36 -23.28
CA ALA A 819 -0.78 -32.05 -24.16
C ALA A 819 -1.10 -30.88 -25.09
N LYS A 820 -0.12 -30.02 -25.38
CA LYS A 820 -0.31 -28.89 -26.31
C LYS A 820 -0.76 -29.36 -27.68
N ALA A 821 -1.63 -28.58 -28.33
CA ALA A 821 -2.04 -28.81 -29.71
C ALA A 821 -0.81 -28.79 -30.65
N PRO A 822 -0.73 -29.67 -31.67
CA PRO A 822 0.37 -29.63 -32.63
C PRO A 822 0.42 -28.31 -33.41
N PHE A 823 1.63 -27.86 -33.73
CA PHE A 823 1.87 -26.66 -34.52
C PHE A 823 1.13 -26.74 -35.88
N GLY A 824 0.38 -25.69 -36.21
CA GLY A 824 -0.40 -25.57 -37.45
C GLY A 824 -1.90 -25.30 -37.26
N LEU A 825 -2.47 -25.55 -36.08
CA LEU A 825 -3.90 -25.29 -35.77
C LEU A 825 -4.17 -23.99 -35.01
N ALA A 826 -3.13 -23.25 -34.63
CA ALA A 826 -3.23 -22.05 -33.79
C ALA A 826 -3.09 -20.76 -34.62
N GLN A 827 -4.08 -20.46 -35.47
CA GLN A 827 -4.52 -19.10 -35.87
C GLN A 827 -5.60 -19.16 -36.97
N SER A 828 -6.87 -18.98 -36.59
CA SER A 828 -7.84 -18.29 -37.44
C SER A 828 -8.90 -17.64 -36.56
N SER A 829 -9.08 -16.33 -36.71
CA SER A 829 -10.06 -15.53 -36.00
C SER A 829 -11.31 -15.36 -36.87
N VAL A 830 -12.46 -15.78 -36.36
CA VAL A 830 -13.79 -15.53 -36.93
C VAL A 830 -14.70 -15.04 -35.80
N PRO A 831 -15.56 -14.02 -35.99
CA PRO A 831 -16.40 -13.48 -34.92
C PRO A 831 -17.44 -14.50 -34.44
N PRO A 832 -17.91 -14.42 -33.18
CA PRO A 832 -18.89 -15.37 -32.65
C PRO A 832 -20.28 -15.10 -33.22
N GLU A 833 -20.72 -15.98 -34.13
CA GLU A 833 -22.13 -16.12 -34.45
C GLU A 833 -22.87 -16.81 -33.30
N SER A 834 -24.12 -16.41 -33.03
CA SER A 834 -24.81 -16.71 -31.77
C SER A 834 -25.20 -18.18 -31.63
N LEU A 835 -24.45 -18.93 -30.82
CA LEU A 835 -24.85 -20.23 -30.30
C LEU A 835 -25.37 -20.06 -28.86
N SER A 836 -26.67 -20.24 -28.67
CA SER A 836 -27.26 -20.40 -27.34
C SER A 836 -26.69 -21.67 -26.67
N PRO A 837 -26.22 -21.62 -25.42
CA PRO A 837 -25.64 -22.78 -24.76
C PRO A 837 -26.64 -23.94 -24.72
N THR A 838 -26.16 -25.15 -24.97
CA THR A 838 -27.00 -26.35 -24.90
C THR A 838 -27.49 -26.58 -23.46
N PRO A 839 -28.61 -27.27 -23.23
CA PRO A 839 -29.12 -27.51 -21.87
C PRO A 839 -28.09 -28.16 -20.93
N ALA A 840 -27.23 -29.04 -21.46
CA ALA A 840 -26.16 -29.69 -20.70
C ALA A 840 -25.01 -28.74 -20.34
N GLU A 841 -24.71 -27.74 -21.18
CA GLU A 841 -23.75 -26.68 -20.84
C GLU A 841 -24.34 -25.72 -19.82
N LEU A 842 -25.63 -25.37 -19.96
CA LEU A 842 -26.33 -24.52 -19.00
C LEU A 842 -26.38 -25.15 -17.60
N ASP A 843 -26.62 -26.45 -17.49
CA ASP A 843 -26.62 -27.15 -16.20
C ASP A 843 -25.21 -27.33 -15.61
N ARG A 844 -24.17 -27.48 -16.44
CA ARG A 844 -22.76 -27.41 -15.97
C ARG A 844 -22.40 -26.02 -15.47
N MET A 845 -22.80 -24.97 -16.17
CA MET A 845 -22.58 -23.59 -15.74
C MET A 845 -23.34 -23.27 -14.44
N LYS A 846 -24.56 -23.80 -14.27
CA LYS A 846 -25.29 -23.69 -12.98
C LYS A 846 -24.52 -24.38 -11.85
N LEU A 847 -24.05 -25.62 -12.05
CA LEU A 847 -23.24 -26.33 -11.05
C LEU A 847 -21.94 -25.60 -10.71
N GLU A 848 -21.23 -25.09 -11.71
CA GLU A 848 -19.99 -24.33 -11.49
C GLU A 848 -20.25 -22.99 -10.77
N VAL A 849 -21.37 -22.32 -11.07
CA VAL A 849 -21.81 -21.13 -10.31
C VAL A 849 -22.21 -21.51 -8.89
N GLU A 850 -22.90 -22.64 -8.68
CA GLU A 850 -23.31 -23.10 -7.35
C GLU A 850 -22.11 -23.49 -6.48
N ASP A 851 -21.08 -24.13 -7.05
CA ASP A 851 -19.85 -24.44 -6.33
C ASP A 851 -19.01 -23.17 -6.06
N LYS A 852 -18.99 -22.21 -6.98
CA LYS A 852 -18.35 -20.89 -6.74
C LYS A 852 -19.08 -20.08 -5.67
N THR A 853 -20.41 -20.10 -5.62
CA THR A 853 -21.17 -19.41 -4.55
C THR A 853 -20.99 -20.10 -3.19
N LYS A 854 -20.93 -21.43 -3.14
CA LYS A 854 -20.57 -22.17 -1.91
C LYS A 854 -19.14 -21.84 -1.44
N ALA A 855 -18.18 -21.76 -2.36
CA ALA A 855 -16.80 -21.39 -2.04
C ALA A 855 -16.65 -19.93 -1.58
N LEU A 856 -17.44 -19.01 -2.14
CA LEU A 856 -17.52 -17.62 -1.69
C LEU A 856 -18.15 -17.53 -0.30
N ALA A 857 -19.29 -18.18 -0.06
CA ALA A 857 -19.95 -18.20 1.25
C ALA A 857 -19.08 -18.86 2.34
N GLN A 858 -18.23 -19.84 2.00
CA GLN A 858 -17.24 -20.36 2.94
C GLN A 858 -16.15 -19.33 3.26
N ARG A 859 -15.60 -18.65 2.25
CA ARG A 859 -14.60 -17.58 2.46
C ARG A 859 -15.15 -16.41 3.27
N GLU A 860 -16.43 -16.08 3.09
CA GLU A 860 -17.11 -15.04 3.86
C GLU A 860 -17.18 -15.41 5.35
N ARG A 861 -17.58 -16.65 5.68
CA ARG A 861 -17.52 -17.19 7.05
C ARG A 861 -16.11 -17.23 7.63
N ASP A 862 -15.12 -17.65 6.83
CA ASP A 862 -13.70 -17.69 7.25
C ASP A 862 -13.15 -16.28 7.56
N VAL A 863 -13.69 -15.23 6.91
CA VAL A 863 -13.35 -13.83 7.18
C VAL A 863 -14.08 -13.35 8.44
N GLU A 864 -15.37 -13.65 8.59
CA GLU A 864 -16.18 -13.27 9.76
C GLU A 864 -15.62 -13.86 11.06
N GLU A 865 -15.22 -15.15 11.07
CA GLU A 865 -14.50 -15.75 12.21
C GLU A 865 -13.17 -15.04 12.52
N ARG A 866 -12.44 -14.59 11.50
CA ARG A 866 -11.18 -13.85 11.68
C ARG A 866 -11.41 -12.45 12.24
N GLU A 867 -12.47 -11.76 11.82
CA GLU A 867 -12.85 -10.45 12.37
C GLU A 867 -13.24 -10.57 13.85
N VAL A 868 -14.06 -11.57 14.23
CA VAL A 868 -14.38 -11.85 15.63
C VAL A 868 -13.10 -12.12 16.46
N MET A 869 -12.17 -12.90 15.92
CA MET A 869 -10.87 -13.17 16.55
C MET A 869 -9.96 -11.95 16.67
N VAL A 870 -10.05 -10.97 15.76
CA VAL A 870 -9.34 -9.69 15.85
C VAL A 870 -9.99 -8.80 16.92
N VAL A 871 -11.31 -8.66 16.92
CA VAL A 871 -12.06 -7.85 17.91
C VAL A 871 -11.81 -8.34 19.34
N GLU A 872 -11.81 -9.65 19.60
CA GLU A 872 -11.51 -10.17 20.94
C GLU A 872 -10.02 -9.97 21.32
N LYS A 873 -9.08 -10.02 20.38
CA LYS A 873 -7.67 -9.64 20.63
C LYS A 873 -7.52 -8.15 20.96
N GLU A 874 -8.20 -7.27 20.24
CA GLU A 874 -8.22 -5.82 20.54
C GLU A 874 -8.83 -5.54 21.91
N ARG A 875 -9.92 -6.23 22.27
CA ARG A 875 -10.54 -6.16 23.60
C ARG A 875 -9.58 -6.59 24.71
N GLN A 876 -8.87 -7.71 24.53
CA GLN A 876 -7.86 -8.17 25.48
C GLN A 876 -6.67 -7.20 25.59
N PHE A 877 -6.26 -6.59 24.47
CA PHE A 877 -5.23 -5.55 24.46
C PHE A 877 -5.68 -4.30 25.23
N ALA A 878 -6.92 -3.83 25.02
CA ALA A 878 -7.50 -2.71 25.75
C ALA A 878 -7.62 -2.98 27.26
N ILE A 879 -7.95 -4.21 27.67
CA ILE A 879 -7.96 -4.62 29.09
C ILE A 879 -6.55 -4.57 29.68
N LYS A 880 -5.54 -5.09 28.96
CA LYS A 880 -4.12 -5.01 29.38
C LYS A 880 -3.66 -3.56 29.51
N MET A 881 -3.97 -2.69 28.55
CA MET A 881 -3.62 -1.27 28.60
C MET A 881 -4.21 -0.56 29.82
N ARG A 882 -5.50 -0.75 30.13
CA ARG A 882 -6.11 -0.17 31.35
C ARG A 882 -5.49 -0.69 32.66
N SER A 883 -4.95 -1.92 32.65
CA SER A 883 -4.19 -2.46 33.79
C SER A 883 -2.84 -1.76 33.95
N VAL A 884 -2.13 -1.52 32.84
CA VAL A 884 -0.86 -0.77 32.82
C VAL A 884 -1.07 0.69 33.25
N GLU A 885 -2.11 1.36 32.76
CA GLU A 885 -2.47 2.72 33.19
C GLU A 885 -2.75 2.81 34.69
N LYS A 886 -3.51 1.86 35.25
CA LYS A 886 -3.74 1.77 36.71
C LYS A 886 -2.43 1.57 37.47
N ALA A 887 -1.53 0.70 36.99
CA ALA A 887 -0.24 0.46 37.63
C ALA A 887 0.66 1.72 37.59
N LEU A 888 0.69 2.44 36.47
CA LEU A 888 1.40 3.71 36.32
C LEU A 888 0.83 4.79 37.24
N GLY A 889 -0.49 4.96 37.30
CA GLY A 889 -1.13 5.94 38.19
C GLY A 889 -0.96 5.64 39.69
N VAL A 890 -0.81 4.37 40.08
CA VAL A 890 -0.41 3.99 41.45
C VAL A 890 1.06 4.34 41.70
N ARG A 891 1.95 4.03 40.75
CA ARG A 891 3.39 4.33 40.85
C ARG A 891 3.65 5.84 40.94
N GLU A 892 2.94 6.65 40.14
CA GLU A 892 3.01 8.11 40.18
C GLU A 892 2.57 8.68 41.55
N LYS A 893 1.49 8.14 42.15
CA LYS A 893 1.06 8.52 43.51
C LYS A 893 2.08 8.15 44.58
N ILE A 894 2.81 7.03 44.41
CA ILE A 894 3.90 6.64 45.31
C ILE A 894 5.09 7.61 45.16
N VAL A 895 5.46 7.99 43.94
CA VAL A 895 6.52 8.99 43.69
C VAL A 895 6.15 10.34 44.30
N LYS A 896 4.96 10.88 44.03
CA LYS A 896 4.48 12.16 44.60
C LYS A 896 4.46 12.14 46.13
N ARG A 897 4.04 11.05 46.77
CA ARG A 897 4.12 10.90 48.23
C ARG A 897 5.57 10.88 48.75
N ARG A 898 6.50 10.28 48.01
CA ARG A 898 7.93 10.27 48.36
C ARG A 898 8.57 11.65 48.21
N GLU A 899 8.22 12.38 47.16
CA GLU A 899 8.63 13.78 46.96
C GLU A 899 8.06 14.72 48.02
N GLU A 900 6.78 14.58 48.39
CA GLU A 900 6.20 15.33 49.51
C GLU A 900 6.85 14.98 50.85
N ALA A 901 7.18 13.71 51.10
CA ALA A 901 7.89 13.31 52.31
C ALA A 901 9.31 13.92 52.37
N LEU A 902 10.03 13.94 51.24
CA LEU A 902 11.34 14.60 51.13
C LEU A 902 11.22 16.12 51.37
N ARG A 903 10.24 16.79 50.78
CA ARG A 903 9.97 18.23 51.00
C ARG A 903 9.57 18.58 52.43
N ARG A 904 8.96 17.64 53.17
CA ARG A 904 8.63 17.84 54.60
C ARG A 904 9.79 17.48 55.53
N GLY A 905 10.71 16.61 55.11
CA GLY A 905 11.91 16.25 55.87
C GLY A 905 12.94 17.38 55.95
N ASP A 906 12.99 18.25 54.94
CA ASP A 906 13.99 19.34 54.83
C ASP A 906 13.62 20.62 55.62
N GLY A 907 12.47 20.62 56.31
CA GLY A 907 11.97 21.77 57.09
C GLY A 907 12.04 21.61 58.61
N GLY A 908 12.44 20.44 59.12
CA GLY A 908 12.46 20.12 60.57
C GLY A 908 13.85 20.25 61.18
N GLY A 909 14.51 21.40 61.00
CA GLY A 909 15.96 21.52 61.23
C GLY A 909 16.46 22.88 61.77
N ARG A 910 15.58 23.76 62.26
CA ARG A 910 15.93 24.90 63.15
C ARG A 910 14.66 25.51 63.76
N GLU A 911 14.68 25.61 65.08
CA GLU A 911 13.67 26.17 66.02
C GLU A 911 12.31 25.44 66.07
#